data_AF-A0A427XNR0-F1
#
_entry.id   AF-A0A427XNR0-F1
#
_cell.length_a   1.000
_cell.length_b   1.000
_cell.length_c   1.000
_cell.angle_alpha   90.00
_cell.angle_beta   90.00
_cell.angle_gamma   90.00
#
_symmetry.space_group_name_H-M   'P 1'
#
loop_
_entity.id
_entity.type
_entity.pdbx_description
1 polymer ?
#
loop_
_entity_poly.entity_id
_entity_poly.type
_entity_poly.pdbx_seq_one_letter_code
_entity_poly.pdbx_strand_id
1 'polypeptide(L)'
;MDSAKAASASSSSSPARENAVNVPETERFTGEPQAPYDYHSLDGRDPVICIDNGSHSWRAGFSTMDSPYIDRPNIVSRYRERKLGRNTLLFGNDVEVDANSRSQSRTMFDGDMLIHGDLMECALDFTFLTLGIDSNRIEQPIVMTERLANPLFTRAMTSELLFELYGAPEVTYGIDSLFAFSRHKHRDGLSIHMGHNASTVIPVVDGKGVLTRAKRIPWGGSQSADLLLKLAQLKYPSFPLKVTQSQATFMYHETCYFASDYDEELRSLANPATMEAKTMVVQFPYNQPEVVEKTEEEIAAQLERRKEQGRRLQEMQAKQRAEKLAAKVAELDEYKMLVAERGSLKKADWVQRISDTTPFETEAELEAWIKKTELEVRRKQKREMGEEPEPEEEPSFPLADRPDEELTEEEIKEKRRQRLMKAGWEARVKVREEKRKERERLEELQRLDDEERVNNLPGWSAKLKVEHVSVIERMKERKKRRAQLGDRKSAAAQNRMKSIASLAAEGSSGKKRKKGDEGAYTGKLGSSNDAEKDDGFGRDDSDWAVYREIVAEDDSEAEEDDLAQLQTIESKLLEHDPHFTDDHTLEGQVRVKNALLNAFTRGDALGRYDPDNIHQNYQIHLNVERIRVPETWFQPSMFGVDSAGLGEVAGWLLNGFDEDVRARLMQCVVLSGGSTKLPNLLPRMRNTLTPVLPFRTPLKIYGALNNADPRLETWRGMAEWASTSEGKAARVTRAEYDEYGGEWVKEYAWGNAAP
;
A
#
# COMPACT_ATOMS: atom_id res chain seq x y z
N MET A 1 -1.72 13.93 -54.75
CA MET A 1 -0.33 13.49 -54.89
C MET A 1 0.57 14.45 -54.15
N ASP A 2 1.02 14.24 -52.92
CA ASP A 2 0.61 13.42 -51.78
C ASP A 2 1.25 14.12 -50.58
N SER A 3 0.45 14.46 -49.57
CA SER A 3 0.92 15.00 -48.29
C SER A 3 -0.22 14.86 -47.28
N ALA A 4 -0.38 13.66 -46.72
CA ALA A 4 -1.30 13.40 -45.63
C ALA A 4 -0.51 12.97 -44.39
N LYS A 5 -0.55 13.83 -43.38
CA LYS A 5 -0.07 13.64 -42.01
C LYS A 5 -0.84 12.48 -41.35
N ALA A 6 -0.11 11.55 -40.74
CA ALA A 6 -0.66 10.65 -39.72
C ALA A 6 -0.61 11.39 -38.38
N ALA A 7 -1.78 11.74 -37.84
CA ALA A 7 -1.94 12.18 -36.47
C ALA A 7 -1.98 10.94 -35.57
N SER A 8 -0.97 10.78 -34.72
CA SER A 8 -1.01 9.82 -33.62
C SER A 8 -2.02 10.32 -32.58
N ALA A 9 -3.04 9.52 -32.32
CA ALA A 9 -4.05 9.79 -31.30
C ALA A 9 -3.36 9.92 -29.93
N SER A 10 -3.38 11.14 -29.39
CA SER A 10 -3.06 11.40 -28.00
C SER A 10 -4.12 10.74 -27.13
N SER A 11 -3.74 9.70 -26.39
CA SER A 11 -4.48 9.20 -25.25
C SER A 11 -4.85 10.39 -24.35
N SER A 12 -6.12 10.48 -23.96
CA SER A 12 -6.64 11.53 -23.08
C SER A 12 -5.89 11.55 -21.74
N SER A 13 -4.83 12.35 -21.66
CA SER A 13 -4.26 12.74 -20.38
C SER A 13 -5.30 13.60 -19.69
N SER A 14 -5.93 13.06 -18.64
CA SER A 14 -6.55 13.89 -17.61
C SER A 14 -5.58 15.03 -17.29
N PRO A 15 -6.02 16.30 -17.24
CA PRO A 15 -5.13 17.41 -16.94
C PRO A 15 -4.36 17.08 -15.66
N ALA A 16 -3.03 17.23 -15.70
CA ALA A 16 -2.20 17.03 -14.53
C ALA A 16 -2.80 17.85 -13.37
N ARG A 17 -3.15 17.19 -12.26
CA ARG A 17 -3.62 17.91 -11.07
C ARG A 17 -2.52 18.91 -10.70
N GLU A 18 -2.87 20.20 -10.51
CA GLU A 18 -1.92 21.25 -10.10
C GLU A 18 -1.20 20.90 -8.77
N ASN A 19 -1.76 19.96 -8.00
CA ASN A 19 -1.27 19.52 -6.69
C ASN A 19 -0.55 18.15 -6.73
N ALA A 20 0.31 17.91 -7.71
CA ALA A 20 1.11 16.68 -7.78
C ALA A 20 2.62 16.98 -7.87
N VAL A 21 3.42 16.21 -7.12
CA VAL A 21 4.88 16.25 -7.16
C VAL A 21 5.41 14.87 -7.53
N ASN A 22 6.32 14.81 -8.49
CA ASN A 22 6.98 13.57 -8.87
C ASN A 22 8.24 13.40 -8.04
N VAL A 23 8.39 12.24 -7.41
CA VAL A 23 9.65 11.87 -6.77
C VAL A 23 10.71 11.74 -7.87
N PRO A 24 11.82 12.48 -7.80
CA PRO A 24 12.87 12.37 -8.80
C PRO A 24 13.40 10.92 -8.86
N GLU A 25 13.58 10.41 -10.08
CA GLU A 25 14.23 9.11 -10.32
C GLU A 25 15.71 9.20 -9.95
N THR A 26 16.01 9.10 -8.65
CA THR A 26 17.27 9.55 -8.05
C THR A 26 17.53 11.04 -8.36
N GLU A 27 18.24 11.77 -7.50
CA GLU A 27 18.70 13.10 -7.95
C GLU A 27 19.42 12.91 -9.28
N ARG A 28 19.16 13.77 -10.26
CA ARG A 28 19.78 13.70 -11.59
C ARG A 28 21.30 13.62 -11.41
N PHE A 29 21.82 12.39 -11.32
CA PHE A 29 23.23 12.13 -11.45
C PHE A 29 23.51 12.49 -12.90
N THR A 30 24.02 13.70 -13.11
CA THR A 30 24.30 14.21 -14.44
C THR A 30 25.38 13.38 -15.13
N GLY A 31 26.07 12.50 -14.40
CA GLY A 31 27.19 11.72 -14.89
C GLY A 31 28.48 12.54 -15.03
N GLU A 32 28.40 13.86 -14.88
CA GLU A 32 29.51 14.77 -15.06
C GLU A 32 30.09 15.20 -13.71
N PRO A 33 31.36 14.87 -13.42
CA PRO A 33 32.03 15.36 -12.22
C PRO A 33 32.09 16.89 -12.26
N GLN A 34 31.97 17.52 -11.09
CA GLN A 34 32.13 18.95 -10.98
C GLN A 34 33.56 19.34 -11.38
N ALA A 35 33.69 20.31 -12.27
CA ALA A 35 35.00 20.79 -12.68
C ALA A 35 35.75 21.38 -11.48
N PRO A 36 37.08 21.18 -11.39
CA PRO A 36 37.89 21.92 -10.44
C PRO A 36 37.82 23.42 -10.70
N TYR A 37 37.81 24.21 -9.63
CA TYR A 37 37.92 25.65 -9.71
C TYR A 37 39.32 26.05 -10.21
N ASP A 38 39.42 27.16 -10.95
CA ASP A 38 40.71 27.74 -11.35
C ASP A 38 41.33 28.48 -10.16
N TYR A 39 42.07 27.74 -9.32
CA TYR A 39 42.68 28.24 -8.09
C TYR A 39 43.63 29.43 -8.32
N HIS A 40 44.45 29.38 -9.38
CA HIS A 40 45.42 30.43 -9.74
C HIS A 40 44.74 31.73 -10.21
N SER A 41 43.43 31.71 -10.49
CA SER A 41 42.67 32.95 -10.72
C SER A 41 42.61 33.88 -9.49
N LEU A 42 42.97 33.35 -8.32
CA LEU A 42 43.04 34.07 -7.04
C LEU A 42 44.45 34.59 -6.71
N ASP A 43 45.44 34.37 -7.57
CA ASP A 43 46.81 34.84 -7.34
C ASP A 43 46.86 36.35 -7.09
N GLY A 44 47.64 36.75 -6.08
CA GLY A 44 47.75 38.15 -5.64
C GLY A 44 46.54 38.68 -4.86
N ARG A 45 45.54 37.84 -4.56
CA ARG A 45 44.43 38.15 -3.63
C ARG A 45 44.71 37.52 -2.26
N ASP A 46 43.89 37.88 -1.28
CA ASP A 46 43.91 37.33 0.09
C ASP A 46 42.60 36.56 0.38
N PRO A 47 42.30 35.48 -0.38
CA PRO A 47 41.07 34.72 -0.20
C PRO A 47 41.14 33.83 1.05
N VAL A 48 39.99 33.57 1.65
CA VAL A 48 39.85 32.65 2.80
C VAL A 48 38.99 31.48 2.37
N ILE A 49 39.38 30.26 2.72
CA ILE A 49 38.56 29.08 2.47
C ILE A 49 37.45 29.03 3.52
N CYS A 50 36.20 29.03 3.08
CA CYS A 50 35.01 29.05 3.93
C CYS A 50 34.26 27.73 3.80
N ILE A 51 34.20 26.95 4.89
CA ILE A 51 33.56 25.62 4.93
C ILE A 51 32.38 25.62 5.91
N ASP A 52 31.16 25.58 5.39
CA ASP A 52 29.97 25.34 6.19
C ASP A 52 29.70 23.82 6.28
N ASN A 53 30.02 23.26 7.44
CA ASN A 53 29.91 21.86 7.77
C ASN A 53 28.53 21.52 8.37
N GLY A 54 27.49 21.56 7.54
CA GLY A 54 26.14 21.17 7.92
C GLY A 54 25.94 19.66 7.98
N SER A 55 25.15 19.14 8.92
CA SER A 55 24.94 17.69 9.08
C SER A 55 24.23 17.01 7.90
N HIS A 56 23.51 17.79 7.08
CA HIS A 56 22.90 17.34 5.83
C HIS A 56 23.67 17.76 4.59
N SER A 57 24.26 18.94 4.60
CA SER A 57 24.86 19.56 3.42
C SER A 57 26.22 20.14 3.76
N TRP A 58 27.19 19.82 2.93
CA TRP A 58 28.54 20.37 2.97
C TRP A 58 28.65 21.49 1.95
N ARG A 59 29.06 22.67 2.41
CA ARG A 59 29.24 23.84 1.55
C ARG A 59 30.62 24.41 1.67
N ALA A 60 31.30 24.62 0.55
CA ALA A 60 32.65 25.16 0.56
C ALA A 60 32.92 26.09 -0.62
N GLY A 61 33.82 27.04 -0.43
CA GLY A 61 34.23 28.02 -1.44
C GLY A 61 35.21 29.03 -0.84
N PHE A 62 35.56 30.05 -1.62
CA PHE A 62 36.40 31.15 -1.15
C PHE A 62 35.54 32.34 -0.68
N SER A 63 36.04 33.11 0.29
CA SER A 63 35.36 34.29 0.84
C SER A 63 35.08 35.40 -0.18
N THR A 64 35.77 35.37 -1.34
CA THR A 64 35.57 36.31 -2.44
C THR A 64 34.41 35.93 -3.37
N MET A 65 33.71 34.82 -3.11
CA MET A 65 32.59 34.32 -3.92
C MET A 65 31.22 34.69 -3.31
N ASP A 66 30.21 34.90 -4.16
CA ASP A 66 28.84 35.24 -3.72
C ASP A 66 28.00 34.01 -3.26
N SER A 67 28.45 32.81 -3.65
CA SER A 67 27.85 31.52 -3.33
C SER A 67 28.94 30.47 -3.14
N PRO A 68 28.70 29.42 -2.34
CA PRO A 68 29.67 28.34 -2.24
C PRO A 68 29.88 27.70 -3.61
N TYR A 69 31.11 27.32 -3.90
CA TYR A 69 31.44 26.58 -5.11
C TYR A 69 30.93 25.14 -5.03
N ILE A 70 30.94 24.57 -3.83
CA ILE A 70 30.47 23.23 -3.52
C ILE A 70 29.20 23.36 -2.67
N ASP A 71 28.07 22.79 -3.09
CA ASP A 71 26.86 22.59 -2.27
C ASP A 71 26.38 21.16 -2.54
N ARG A 72 26.73 20.22 -1.64
CA ARG A 72 26.50 18.78 -1.81
C ARG A 72 25.92 18.18 -0.53
N PRO A 73 25.16 17.07 -0.60
CA PRO A 73 24.83 16.26 0.56
C PRO A 73 26.09 15.83 1.33
N ASN A 74 26.02 15.81 2.65
CA ASN A 74 27.14 15.50 3.52
C ASN A 74 27.19 14.00 3.83
N ILE A 75 27.45 13.22 2.78
CA ILE A 75 27.47 11.76 2.80
C ILE A 75 28.70 11.25 2.05
N VAL A 76 29.28 10.18 2.57
CA VAL A 76 30.46 9.50 2.02
C VAL A 76 30.09 8.03 1.79
N SER A 77 30.51 7.47 0.65
CA SER A 77 30.47 6.03 0.41
C SER A 77 31.85 5.51 0.08
N ARG A 78 32.29 4.49 0.82
CA ARG A 78 33.57 3.81 0.62
C ARG A 78 33.31 2.33 0.42
N TYR A 79 33.59 1.83 -0.78
CA TYR A 79 33.37 0.42 -1.11
C TYR A 79 34.43 -0.10 -2.08
N ARG A 80 34.60 -1.42 -2.13
CA ARG A 80 35.45 -2.08 -3.15
C ARG A 80 34.59 -2.49 -4.33
N GLU A 81 34.80 -1.86 -5.48
CA GLU A 81 34.12 -2.23 -6.70
C GLU A 81 34.63 -3.58 -7.20
N ARG A 82 33.76 -4.60 -7.18
CA ARG A 82 34.15 -5.98 -7.48
C ARG A 82 34.59 -6.19 -8.93
N LYS A 83 34.00 -5.45 -9.87
CA LYS A 83 34.28 -5.60 -11.32
C LYS A 83 35.67 -5.11 -11.70
N LEU A 84 36.07 -3.94 -11.20
CA LEU A 84 37.37 -3.33 -11.48
C LEU A 84 38.43 -3.67 -10.43
N GLY A 85 38.04 -4.26 -9.29
CA GLY A 85 38.96 -4.60 -8.20
C GLY A 85 39.55 -3.37 -7.50
N ARG A 86 38.91 -2.21 -7.62
CA ARG A 86 39.37 -0.91 -7.10
C ARG A 86 38.57 -0.53 -5.86
N ASN A 87 39.22 0.19 -4.94
CA ASN A 87 38.52 0.85 -3.85
C ASN A 87 38.01 2.18 -4.39
N THR A 88 36.73 2.44 -4.19
CA THR A 88 36.02 3.63 -4.66
C THR A 88 35.59 4.44 -3.45
N LEU A 89 35.84 5.74 -3.51
CA LEU A 89 35.43 6.73 -2.53
C LEU A 89 34.59 7.77 -3.25
N LEU A 90 33.37 7.99 -2.76
CA LEU A 90 32.39 8.90 -3.35
C LEU A 90 31.88 9.83 -2.27
N PHE A 91 31.60 11.06 -2.65
CA PHE A 91 31.12 12.11 -1.76
C PHE A 91 29.91 12.83 -2.36
N GLY A 92 28.94 13.18 -1.52
CA GLY A 92 27.74 13.91 -1.93
C GLY A 92 26.94 13.17 -3.00
N ASN A 93 26.51 13.88 -4.05
CA ASN A 93 25.67 13.31 -5.11
C ASN A 93 26.33 12.13 -5.84
N ASP A 94 27.65 12.03 -5.81
CA ASP A 94 28.37 10.97 -6.51
C ASP A 94 28.09 9.60 -5.86
N VAL A 95 27.64 9.59 -4.59
CA VAL A 95 27.16 8.39 -3.89
C VAL A 95 25.94 7.76 -4.58
N GLU A 96 25.14 8.55 -5.30
CA GLU A 96 23.91 8.08 -5.95
C GLU A 96 24.17 7.26 -7.23
N VAL A 97 25.42 7.13 -7.68
CA VAL A 97 25.80 6.46 -8.94
C VAL A 97 25.25 5.04 -9.08
N ASP A 98 25.21 4.26 -8.00
CA ASP A 98 24.73 2.88 -8.02
C ASP A 98 24.15 2.41 -6.67
N ALA A 99 23.39 1.33 -6.69
CA ALA A 99 22.70 0.81 -5.51
C ALA A 99 23.65 0.32 -4.41
N ASN A 100 24.81 -0.24 -4.76
CA ASN A 100 25.80 -0.70 -3.80
C ASN A 100 26.47 0.49 -3.11
N SER A 101 26.81 1.54 -3.86
CA SER A 101 27.29 2.81 -3.31
C SER A 101 26.30 3.39 -2.29
N ARG A 102 25.01 3.51 -2.66
CA ARG A 102 23.97 4.04 -1.77
C ARG A 102 23.81 3.23 -0.49
N SER A 103 23.89 1.90 -0.59
CA SER A 103 23.74 1.00 0.57
C SER A 103 24.88 1.10 1.59
N GLN A 104 26.05 1.58 1.18
CA GLN A 104 27.24 1.72 2.04
C GLN A 104 27.49 3.18 2.46
N SER A 105 26.60 4.09 2.09
CA SER A 105 26.74 5.51 2.42
C SER A 105 26.59 5.75 3.92
N ARG A 106 27.38 6.71 4.43
CA ARG A 106 27.39 7.15 5.83
C ARG A 106 27.59 8.65 5.91
N THR A 107 27.05 9.25 6.96
CA THR A 107 27.37 10.63 7.35
C THR A 107 28.46 10.61 8.42
N MET A 108 29.22 11.71 8.53
CA MET A 108 30.21 11.85 9.61
C MET A 108 29.64 12.30 10.95
N PHE A 109 28.33 12.57 10.98
CA PHE A 109 27.60 12.96 12.17
C PHE A 109 26.83 11.78 12.78
N ASP A 110 26.83 11.66 14.10
CA ASP A 110 25.85 10.88 14.86
C ASP A 110 24.87 11.84 15.53
N GLY A 111 23.61 11.84 15.08
CA GLY A 111 22.69 12.93 15.36
C GLY A 111 23.31 14.27 14.95
N ASP A 112 23.37 15.24 15.85
CA ASP A 112 23.95 16.56 15.57
C ASP A 112 25.44 16.68 15.91
N MET A 113 26.10 15.58 16.28
CA MET A 113 27.48 15.58 16.77
C MET A 113 28.43 15.02 15.72
N LEU A 114 29.53 15.73 15.43
CA LEU A 114 30.57 15.23 14.53
C LEU A 114 31.49 14.26 15.28
N ILE A 115 31.55 13.01 14.81
CA ILE A 115 32.28 11.92 15.47
C ILE A 115 33.27 11.24 14.52
N HIS A 116 32.94 11.12 13.23
CA HIS A 116 33.74 10.36 12.27
C HIS A 116 34.74 11.28 11.52
N GLY A 117 35.91 11.51 12.12
CA GLY A 117 36.98 12.31 11.51
C GLY A 117 37.52 11.73 10.21
N ASP A 118 37.48 10.42 10.03
CA ASP A 118 37.89 9.73 8.79
C ASP A 118 36.96 10.07 7.61
N LEU A 119 35.65 10.19 7.85
CA LEU A 119 34.70 10.62 6.83
C LEU A 119 34.82 12.12 6.55
N MET A 120 35.18 12.91 7.57
CA MET A 120 35.45 14.34 7.42
C MET A 120 36.70 14.59 6.55
N GLU A 121 37.75 13.80 6.73
CA GLU A 121 38.94 13.80 5.87
C GLU A 121 38.54 13.60 4.40
N CYS A 122 37.64 12.65 4.10
CA CYS A 122 37.14 12.41 2.74
C CYS A 122 36.43 13.64 2.14
N ALA A 123 35.65 14.36 2.96
CA ALA A 123 34.96 15.58 2.52
C ALA A 123 35.94 16.75 2.30
N LEU A 124 36.99 16.84 3.11
CA LEU A 124 38.06 17.83 2.96
C LEU A 124 38.90 17.55 1.71
N ASP A 125 39.30 16.30 1.46
CA ASP A 125 39.97 15.89 0.23
C ASP A 125 39.17 16.30 -1.01
N PHE A 126 37.89 15.92 -1.04
CA PHE A 126 36.98 16.32 -2.12
C PHE A 126 36.94 17.85 -2.28
N THR A 127 36.88 18.57 -1.15
CA THR A 127 36.82 20.04 -1.15
C THR A 127 38.06 20.66 -1.77
N PHE A 128 39.25 20.31 -1.29
CA PHE A 128 40.49 20.93 -1.75
C PHE A 128 40.80 20.57 -3.21
N LEU A 129 40.54 19.33 -3.62
CA LEU A 129 40.63 18.90 -5.02
C LEU A 129 39.66 19.66 -5.92
N THR A 130 38.41 19.84 -5.48
CA THR A 130 37.38 20.55 -6.26
C THR A 130 37.62 22.06 -6.28
N LEU A 131 38.26 22.63 -5.26
CA LEU A 131 38.72 24.02 -5.26
C LEU A 131 39.99 24.23 -6.10
N GLY A 132 40.54 23.17 -6.70
CA GLY A 132 41.67 23.23 -7.62
C GLY A 132 43.01 23.49 -6.94
N ILE A 133 43.10 23.25 -5.63
CA ILE A 133 44.35 23.46 -4.88
C ILE A 133 45.34 22.37 -5.31
N ASP A 134 46.45 22.79 -5.93
CA ASP A 134 47.47 21.92 -6.50
C ASP A 134 48.80 21.93 -5.71
N SER A 135 48.81 22.57 -4.54
CA SER A 135 49.93 22.59 -3.59
C SER A 135 49.91 21.37 -2.65
N ASN A 136 51.06 21.10 -2.01
CA ASN A 136 51.21 20.02 -1.04
C ASN A 136 50.68 20.36 0.36
N ARG A 137 50.27 21.60 0.58
CA ARG A 137 49.70 22.13 1.83
C ARG A 137 48.72 23.23 1.48
N ILE A 138 47.75 23.49 2.35
CA ILE A 138 46.86 24.64 2.18
C ILE A 138 47.65 25.92 2.46
N GLU A 139 47.55 26.91 1.56
CA GLU A 139 48.23 28.21 1.71
C GLU A 139 47.29 29.32 2.19
N GLN A 140 45.97 29.08 2.14
CA GLN A 140 44.95 30.01 2.59
C GLN A 140 44.50 29.72 4.03
N PRO A 141 44.11 30.75 4.78
CA PRO A 141 43.37 30.58 6.03
C PRO A 141 42.05 29.84 5.81
N ILE A 142 41.61 29.07 6.81
CA ILE A 142 40.35 28.32 6.80
C ILE A 142 39.41 28.86 7.90
N VAL A 143 38.18 29.17 7.52
CA VAL A 143 37.08 29.43 8.45
C VAL A 143 36.05 28.32 8.27
N MET A 144 35.69 27.65 9.36
CA MET A 144 34.79 26.51 9.34
C MET A 144 33.64 26.66 10.35
N THR A 145 32.45 26.19 10.00
CA THR A 145 31.34 26.19 10.97
C THR A 145 31.47 25.02 11.97
N GLU A 146 31.09 25.27 13.22
CA GLU A 146 30.93 24.26 14.26
C GLU A 146 29.58 24.40 14.98
N ARG A 147 29.21 23.41 15.79
CA ARG A 147 27.94 23.39 16.51
C ARG A 147 28.01 24.20 17.81
N LEU A 148 26.86 24.69 18.30
CA LEU A 148 26.74 25.36 19.60
C LEU A 148 27.19 24.43 20.75
N ALA A 149 28.17 24.79 21.56
CA ALA A 149 28.79 23.92 22.57
C ALA A 149 29.37 22.63 21.95
N ASN A 150 30.16 22.78 20.88
CA ASN A 150 30.92 21.70 20.28
C ASN A 150 31.91 21.08 21.31
N PRO A 151 32.00 19.75 21.45
CA PRO A 151 32.95 19.13 22.35
C PRO A 151 34.39 19.46 21.97
N LEU A 152 35.24 19.65 22.99
CA LEU A 152 36.65 19.94 22.81
C LEU A 152 37.35 18.83 22.00
N PHE A 153 37.03 17.57 22.26
CA PHE A 153 37.54 16.43 21.49
C PHE A 153 37.25 16.55 19.99
N THR A 154 36.00 16.86 19.61
CA THR A 154 35.60 17.03 18.21
C THR A 154 36.37 18.19 17.56
N ARG A 155 36.58 19.28 18.31
CA ARG A 155 37.37 20.41 17.83
C ARG A 155 38.84 20.04 17.65
N ALA A 156 39.46 19.39 18.64
CA ALA A 156 40.84 18.94 18.56
C ALA A 156 41.09 18.02 17.36
N MET A 157 40.21 17.04 17.14
CA MET A 157 40.28 16.16 15.97
C MET A 157 40.19 16.95 14.66
N THR A 158 39.32 17.95 14.59
CA THR A 158 39.18 18.81 13.41
C THR A 158 40.42 19.68 13.19
N SER A 159 40.97 20.26 14.26
CA SER A 159 42.18 21.09 14.20
C SER A 159 43.41 20.26 13.83
N GLU A 160 43.54 19.04 14.37
CA GLU A 160 44.58 18.09 14.00
C GLU A 160 44.54 17.76 12.50
N LEU A 161 43.37 17.47 11.94
CA LEU A 161 43.24 17.29 10.48
C LEU A 161 43.70 18.53 9.72
N LEU A 162 43.21 19.73 10.06
CA LEU A 162 43.50 20.93 9.28
C LEU A 162 44.97 21.39 9.39
N PHE A 163 45.55 21.35 10.59
CA PHE A 163 46.94 21.79 10.81
C PHE A 163 47.96 20.71 10.46
N GLU A 164 47.78 19.48 10.92
CA GLU A 164 48.80 18.43 10.77
C GLU A 164 48.71 17.71 9.44
N LEU A 165 47.50 17.33 9.01
CA LEU A 165 47.33 16.60 7.75
C LEU A 165 47.40 17.53 6.54
N TYR A 166 46.68 18.67 6.59
CA TYR A 166 46.58 19.60 5.45
C TYR A 166 47.55 20.79 5.50
N GLY A 167 48.24 21.01 6.62
CA GLY A 167 49.24 22.06 6.74
C GLY A 167 48.68 23.48 6.68
N ALA A 168 47.42 23.69 7.08
CA ALA A 168 46.77 25.00 7.02
C ALA A 168 47.53 26.05 7.87
N PRO A 169 47.69 27.30 7.39
CA PRO A 169 48.44 28.33 8.10
C PRO A 169 47.67 28.90 9.29
N GLU A 170 46.36 29.04 9.12
CA GLU A 170 45.44 29.69 10.04
C GLU A 170 44.07 29.01 10.00
N VAL A 171 43.46 28.78 11.16
CA VAL A 171 42.13 28.17 11.27
C VAL A 171 41.28 28.89 12.31
N THR A 172 39.97 29.03 12.07
CA THR A 172 39.00 29.44 13.10
C THR A 172 37.64 28.76 12.92
N TYR A 173 36.85 28.73 13.99
CA TYR A 173 35.56 28.06 14.01
C TYR A 173 34.46 28.96 14.55
N GLY A 174 33.30 28.99 13.89
CA GLY A 174 32.15 29.77 14.35
C GLY A 174 30.82 29.03 14.27
N ILE A 175 29.84 29.50 15.04
CA ILE A 175 28.52 28.90 15.11
C ILE A 175 27.72 29.29 13.87
N ASP A 176 27.19 28.29 13.17
CA ASP A 176 26.39 28.41 11.94
C ASP A 176 25.28 29.48 12.00
N SER A 177 24.48 29.46 13.07
CA SER A 177 23.36 30.36 13.31
C SER A 177 23.79 31.80 13.62
N LEU A 178 24.98 31.99 14.17
CA LEU A 178 25.54 33.31 14.47
C LEU A 178 26.12 33.96 13.22
N PHE A 179 26.75 33.18 12.34
CA PHE A 179 27.15 33.67 11.02
C PHE A 179 25.96 34.14 10.19
N ALA A 180 24.87 33.36 10.15
CA ALA A 180 23.64 33.78 9.48
C ALA A 180 23.07 35.08 10.07
N PHE A 181 23.02 35.20 11.41
CA PHE A 181 22.57 36.40 12.10
C PHE A 181 23.42 37.64 11.75
N SER A 182 24.75 37.49 11.68
CA SER A 182 25.71 38.58 11.43
C SER A 182 25.42 39.35 10.13
N ARG A 183 24.78 38.72 9.15
CA ARG A 183 24.41 39.36 7.87
C ARG A 183 23.37 40.45 8.01
N HIS A 184 22.51 40.34 9.02
CA HIS A 184 21.46 41.33 9.27
C HIS A 184 22.00 42.63 9.87
N LYS A 185 23.28 42.68 10.27
CA LYS A 185 23.98 43.85 10.83
C LYS A 185 23.27 44.47 12.05
N HIS A 186 22.49 43.68 12.78
CA HIS A 186 21.91 44.04 14.07
C HIS A 186 22.87 43.68 15.20
N ARG A 187 22.91 44.51 16.25
CA ARG A 187 23.70 44.24 17.46
C ARG A 187 22.95 43.40 18.49
N ASP A 188 21.64 43.62 18.60
CA ASP A 188 20.76 42.88 19.49
C ASP A 188 19.74 42.10 18.66
N GLY A 189 19.48 40.84 19.01
CA GLY A 189 18.48 40.02 18.35
C GLY A 189 18.43 38.58 18.84
N LEU A 190 17.50 37.81 18.31
CA LEU A 190 17.35 36.38 18.59
C LEU A 190 17.64 35.60 17.31
N SER A 191 18.71 34.81 17.29
CA SER A 191 18.99 33.88 16.20
C SER A 191 18.27 32.56 16.45
N ILE A 192 17.39 32.16 15.53
CA ILE A 192 16.70 30.87 15.52
C ILE A 192 17.15 30.12 14.27
N HIS A 193 17.89 29.03 14.46
CA HIS A 193 18.36 28.18 13.37
C HIS A 193 17.64 26.84 13.40
N MET A 194 16.91 26.53 12.33
CA MET A 194 16.17 25.31 12.13
C MET A 194 16.99 24.35 11.26
N GLY A 195 17.86 23.57 11.90
CA GLY A 195 18.82 22.69 11.25
C GLY A 195 18.25 21.33 10.83
N HIS A 196 19.13 20.46 10.34
CA HIS A 196 18.73 19.12 9.90
C HIS A 196 18.57 18.12 11.05
N ASN A 197 19.52 18.05 11.98
CA ASN A 197 19.46 17.08 13.09
C ASN A 197 19.10 17.73 14.43
N ALA A 198 19.40 19.02 14.60
CA ALA A 198 19.03 19.81 15.75
C ALA A 198 18.84 21.28 15.36
N SER A 199 18.33 22.05 16.30
CA SER A 199 18.03 23.47 16.10
C SER A 199 18.48 24.28 17.28
N THR A 200 18.91 25.51 17.02
CA THR A 200 19.49 26.37 18.06
C THR A 200 18.74 27.68 18.16
N VAL A 201 18.57 28.14 19.38
CA VAL A 201 18.05 29.48 19.68
C VAL A 201 19.08 30.21 20.54
N ILE A 202 19.66 31.27 19.97
CA ILE A 202 20.78 32.01 20.57
C ILE A 202 20.40 33.50 20.65
N PRO A 203 20.25 34.06 21.87
CA PRO A 203 20.15 35.50 22.03
C PRO A 203 21.50 36.16 21.74
N VAL A 204 21.50 37.24 20.97
CA VAL A 204 22.66 38.07 20.64
C VAL A 204 22.45 39.43 21.29
N VAL A 205 23.40 39.85 22.13
CA VAL A 205 23.34 41.13 22.85
C VAL A 205 24.64 41.88 22.60
N ASP A 206 24.53 43.18 22.28
CA ASP A 206 25.66 44.08 22.02
C ASP A 206 26.64 43.60 20.94
N GLY A 207 26.19 42.71 20.05
CA GLY A 207 26.97 42.10 18.98
C GLY A 207 27.65 40.78 19.35
N LYS A 208 27.34 40.17 20.51
CA LYS A 208 27.91 38.88 20.95
C LYS A 208 26.81 37.87 21.29
N GLY A 209 26.99 36.61 20.88
CA GLY A 209 26.10 35.52 21.29
C GLY A 209 26.16 35.24 22.79
N VAL A 210 25.01 35.22 23.46
CA VAL A 210 24.88 34.90 24.89
C VAL A 210 24.71 33.39 25.07
N LEU A 211 25.83 32.67 24.96
CA LEU A 211 25.83 31.19 24.92
C LEU A 211 25.38 30.53 26.23
N THR A 212 25.56 31.19 27.38
CA THR A 212 25.12 30.70 28.70
C THR A 212 23.60 30.54 28.80
N ARG A 213 22.84 31.25 27.97
CA ARG A 213 21.39 31.12 27.89
C ARG A 213 20.95 30.30 26.69
N ALA A 214 21.74 30.22 25.62
CA ALA A 214 21.39 29.54 24.39
C ALA A 214 20.83 28.12 24.59
N LYS A 215 19.94 27.70 23.69
CA LYS A 215 19.30 26.39 23.73
C LYS A 215 19.47 25.65 22.42
N ARG A 216 19.75 24.34 22.53
CA ARG A 216 19.68 23.38 21.43
C ARG A 216 18.46 22.50 21.64
N ILE A 217 17.62 22.40 20.62
CA ILE A 217 16.46 21.53 20.54
C ILE A 217 16.86 20.32 19.70
N PRO A 218 16.71 19.07 20.19
CA PRO A 218 17.10 17.86 19.47
C PRO A 218 16.06 17.48 18.40
N TRP A 219 15.67 18.47 17.59
CA TRP A 219 14.70 18.32 16.51
C TRP A 219 15.14 19.15 15.30
N GLY A 220 14.96 18.56 14.12
CA GLY A 220 15.35 19.14 12.85
C GLY A 220 14.58 18.55 11.67
N GLY A 221 15.02 18.89 10.46
CA GLY A 221 14.45 18.37 9.21
C GLY A 221 14.51 16.85 9.07
N SER A 222 15.54 16.20 9.62
CA SER A 222 15.71 14.74 9.58
C SER A 222 14.62 14.01 10.35
N GLN A 223 14.37 14.41 11.59
CA GLN A 223 13.31 13.84 12.43
C GLN A 223 11.92 14.17 11.87
N SER A 224 11.75 15.35 11.26
CA SER A 224 10.50 15.73 10.59
C SER A 224 10.22 14.82 9.37
N ALA A 225 11.23 14.57 8.53
CA ALA A 225 11.12 13.65 7.39
C ALA A 225 10.86 12.20 7.82
N ASP A 226 11.54 11.73 8.87
CA ASP A 226 11.31 10.39 9.45
C ASP A 226 9.90 10.25 10.03
N LEU A 227 9.38 11.29 10.69
CA LEU A 227 7.99 11.31 11.16
C LEU A 227 7.00 11.23 10.00
N LEU A 228 7.23 12.00 8.93
CA LEU A 228 6.40 11.93 7.72
C LEU A 228 6.42 10.53 7.11
N LEU A 229 7.60 9.91 7.03
CA LEU A 229 7.77 8.54 6.54
C LEU A 229 6.97 7.54 7.36
N LYS A 230 7.06 7.60 8.69
CA LYS A 230 6.30 6.74 9.60
C LYS A 230 4.79 6.91 9.42
N LEU A 231 4.31 8.15 9.31
CA LEU A 231 2.89 8.44 9.06
C LEU A 231 2.44 7.90 7.70
N ALA A 232 3.25 8.06 6.65
CA ALA A 232 2.96 7.51 5.33
C ALA A 232 2.91 5.97 5.34
N GLN A 233 3.83 5.31 6.04
CA GLN A 233 3.85 3.84 6.17
C GLN A 233 2.63 3.31 6.95
N LEU A 234 2.19 4.02 7.99
CA LEU A 234 0.97 3.68 8.73
C LEU A 234 -0.29 3.84 7.86
N LYS A 235 -0.31 4.86 7.00
CA LYS A 235 -1.41 5.15 6.08
C LYS A 235 -1.45 4.22 4.87
N TYR A 236 -0.28 3.79 4.38
CA TYR A 236 -0.10 2.94 3.21
C TYR A 236 0.75 1.69 3.52
N PRO A 237 0.26 0.75 4.34
CA PRO A 237 1.01 -0.43 4.73
C PRO A 237 1.32 -1.38 3.56
N SER A 238 0.52 -1.32 2.48
CA SER A 238 0.67 -2.13 1.27
C SER A 238 1.28 -1.35 0.09
N PHE A 239 1.98 -0.25 0.36
CA PHE A 239 2.61 0.54 -0.71
C PHE A 239 3.67 -0.32 -1.46
N PRO A 240 3.68 -0.34 -2.81
CA PRO A 240 4.52 -1.28 -3.56
C PRO A 240 6.03 -1.09 -3.40
N LEU A 241 6.48 0.12 -3.04
CA LEU A 241 7.88 0.48 -2.93
C LEU A 241 8.30 0.77 -1.49
N LYS A 242 9.57 0.49 -1.17
CA LYS A 242 10.17 0.99 0.06
C LYS A 242 10.58 2.45 -0.13
N VAL A 243 9.87 3.37 0.52
CA VAL A 243 10.26 4.79 0.54
C VAL A 243 11.55 4.96 1.34
N THR A 244 12.56 5.58 0.72
CA THR A 244 13.87 5.87 1.33
C THR A 244 13.85 7.15 2.15
N GLN A 245 14.87 7.35 3.00
CA GLN A 245 14.97 8.57 3.81
C GLN A 245 15.10 9.84 2.96
N SER A 246 15.88 9.80 1.87
CA SER A 246 16.03 10.95 0.97
C SER A 246 14.71 11.30 0.26
N GLN A 247 13.95 10.29 -0.16
CA GLN A 247 12.60 10.49 -0.71
C GLN A 247 11.64 11.06 0.33
N ALA A 248 11.71 10.63 1.59
CA ALA A 248 10.93 11.21 2.67
C ALA A 248 11.30 12.67 2.94
N THR A 249 12.59 13.02 2.89
CA THR A 249 13.08 14.40 2.98
C THR A 249 12.57 15.25 1.81
N PHE A 250 12.57 14.72 0.59
CA PHE A 250 11.96 15.37 -0.57
C PHE A 250 10.45 15.60 -0.36
N MET A 251 9.71 14.56 0.03
CA MET A 251 8.28 14.67 0.33
C MET A 251 8.00 15.75 1.36
N TYR A 252 8.80 15.81 2.43
CA TYR A 252 8.67 16.82 3.48
C TYR A 252 8.87 18.24 2.93
N HIS A 253 9.98 18.49 2.23
CA HIS A 253 10.28 19.84 1.75
C HIS A 253 9.34 20.33 0.64
N GLU A 254 8.84 19.43 -0.22
CA GLU A 254 8.00 19.80 -1.36
C GLU A 254 6.50 19.85 -1.04
N THR A 255 6.05 19.17 0.02
CA THR A 255 4.61 19.09 0.33
C THR A 255 4.21 19.77 1.64
N CYS A 256 5.07 19.81 2.65
CA CYS A 256 4.71 20.35 3.95
C CYS A 256 4.75 21.89 4.00
N TYR A 257 4.02 22.46 4.96
CA TYR A 257 4.01 23.90 5.24
C TYR A 257 3.56 24.15 6.68
N PHE A 258 3.84 25.35 7.20
CA PHE A 258 3.36 25.73 8.53
C PHE A 258 1.93 26.27 8.46
N ALA A 259 1.01 25.67 9.22
CA ALA A 259 -0.30 26.27 9.44
C ALA A 259 -0.13 27.57 10.24
N SER A 260 -0.82 28.66 9.89
CA SER A 260 -0.74 29.91 10.67
C SER A 260 -1.48 29.81 12.00
N ASP A 261 -2.62 29.12 11.98
CA ASP A 261 -3.39 28.64 13.14
C ASP A 261 -3.64 27.14 12.92
N TYR A 262 -2.95 26.31 13.71
CA TYR A 262 -2.97 24.86 13.53
C TYR A 262 -4.35 24.27 13.84
N ASP A 263 -5.00 24.70 14.92
CA ASP A 263 -6.26 24.13 15.37
C ASP A 263 -7.43 24.50 14.46
N GLU A 264 -7.44 25.73 13.93
CA GLU A 264 -8.41 26.15 12.92
C GLU A 264 -8.23 25.37 11.61
N GLU A 265 -6.99 25.27 11.11
CA GLU A 265 -6.73 24.59 9.85
C GLU A 265 -7.01 23.08 9.94
N LEU A 266 -6.63 22.43 11.04
CA LEU A 266 -6.95 21.02 11.29
C LEU A 266 -8.46 20.76 11.31
N ARG A 267 -9.25 21.64 11.95
CA ARG A 267 -10.72 21.54 11.95
C ARG A 267 -11.30 21.68 10.54
N SER A 268 -10.72 22.54 9.69
CA SER A 268 -11.16 22.69 8.30
C SER A 268 -11.01 21.40 7.47
N LEU A 269 -9.99 20.59 7.78
CA LEU A 269 -9.73 19.32 7.10
C LEU A 269 -10.76 18.23 7.44
N ALA A 270 -11.65 18.43 8.42
CA ALA A 270 -12.77 17.51 8.64
C ALA A 270 -13.78 17.50 7.48
N ASN A 271 -13.77 18.52 6.62
CA ASN A 271 -14.55 18.57 5.39
C ASN A 271 -13.81 17.85 4.24
N PRO A 272 -14.39 16.80 3.62
CA PRO A 272 -13.72 16.04 2.55
C PRO A 272 -13.26 16.89 1.36
N ALA A 273 -14.08 17.85 0.91
CA ALA A 273 -13.73 18.71 -0.22
C ALA A 273 -12.56 19.65 0.12
N THR A 274 -12.50 20.13 1.36
CA THR A 274 -11.36 20.94 1.84
C THR A 274 -10.10 20.12 1.95
N MET A 275 -10.20 18.87 2.44
CA MET A 275 -9.07 17.95 2.51
C MET A 275 -8.54 17.61 1.11
N GLU A 276 -9.42 17.31 0.16
CA GLU A 276 -9.05 17.03 -1.23
C GLU A 276 -8.34 18.22 -1.87
N ALA A 277 -8.90 19.44 -1.75
CA ALA A 277 -8.29 20.66 -2.28
C ALA A 277 -6.90 20.93 -1.69
N LYS A 278 -6.66 20.54 -0.43
CA LYS A 278 -5.37 20.66 0.27
C LYS A 278 -4.51 19.39 0.18
N THR A 279 -4.91 18.37 -0.57
CA THR A 279 -4.10 17.17 -0.73
C THR A 279 -3.00 17.42 -1.76
N MET A 280 -1.77 17.02 -1.43
CA MET A 280 -0.68 16.89 -2.41
C MET A 280 -0.48 15.42 -2.73
N VAL A 281 -0.43 15.11 -4.02
CA VAL A 281 -0.15 13.77 -4.53
C VAL A 281 1.34 13.65 -4.77
N VAL A 282 1.99 12.70 -4.11
CA VAL A 282 3.38 12.33 -4.36
C VAL A 282 3.38 11.11 -5.28
N GLN A 283 3.83 11.30 -6.51
CA GLN A 283 3.93 10.24 -7.51
C GLN A 283 5.31 9.59 -7.48
N PHE A 284 5.36 8.29 -7.26
CA PHE A 284 6.58 7.48 -7.38
C PHE A 284 6.72 6.90 -8.78
N PRO A 285 7.95 6.59 -9.22
CA PRO A 285 8.17 5.89 -10.48
C PRO A 285 7.54 4.50 -10.44
N TYR A 286 6.97 4.09 -11.58
CA TYR A 286 6.29 2.81 -11.76
C TYR A 286 6.55 2.29 -13.17
N ASN A 287 6.63 0.97 -13.31
CA ASN A 287 6.72 0.34 -14.62
C ASN A 287 5.31 -0.03 -15.07
N GLN A 288 4.86 0.54 -16.19
CA GLN A 288 3.68 0.02 -16.87
C GLN A 288 4.07 -1.30 -17.56
N PRO A 289 3.50 -2.45 -17.17
CA PRO A 289 3.63 -3.64 -17.97
C PRO A 289 3.02 -3.34 -19.34
N GLU A 290 3.77 -3.61 -20.41
CA GLU A 290 3.22 -3.57 -21.77
C GLU A 290 2.04 -4.53 -21.82
N VAL A 291 0.83 -3.98 -21.78
CA VAL A 291 -0.38 -4.73 -22.09
C VAL A 291 -0.28 -5.01 -23.57
N VAL A 292 0.19 -6.21 -23.94
CA VAL A 292 0.05 -6.71 -25.30
C VAL A 292 -1.45 -6.89 -25.52
N GLU A 293 -2.11 -5.82 -25.96
CA GLU A 293 -3.48 -5.87 -26.43
C GLU A 293 -3.50 -6.83 -27.61
N LYS A 294 -3.89 -8.08 -27.33
CA LYS A 294 -4.14 -9.08 -28.35
C LYS A 294 -5.19 -8.49 -29.27
N THR A 295 -4.88 -8.39 -30.56
CA THR A 295 -5.82 -7.87 -31.55
C THR A 295 -7.13 -8.66 -31.49
N GLU A 296 -8.25 -8.06 -31.93
CA GLU A 296 -9.55 -8.77 -31.98
C GLU A 296 -9.43 -10.11 -32.73
N GLU A 297 -8.56 -10.19 -33.73
CA GLU A 297 -8.21 -11.43 -34.44
C GLU A 297 -7.50 -12.46 -33.54
N GLU A 298 -6.60 -12.06 -32.65
CA GLU A 298 -5.94 -12.98 -31.72
C GLU A 298 -6.88 -13.47 -30.60
N ILE A 299 -7.79 -12.62 -30.14
CA ILE A 299 -8.84 -13.00 -29.17
C ILE A 299 -9.81 -13.99 -29.83
N ALA A 300 -10.23 -13.71 -31.06
CA ALA A 300 -11.06 -14.62 -31.87
C ALA A 300 -10.34 -15.95 -32.15
N ALA A 301 -9.04 -15.91 -32.50
CA ALA A 301 -8.22 -17.10 -32.75
C ALA A 301 -8.00 -17.93 -31.48
N GLN A 302 -7.91 -17.31 -30.29
CA GLN A 302 -7.84 -18.04 -29.02
C GLN A 302 -9.18 -18.70 -28.67
N LEU A 303 -10.29 -18.00 -28.94
CA LEU A 303 -11.64 -18.55 -28.73
C LEU A 303 -11.90 -19.72 -29.71
N GLU A 304 -11.44 -19.61 -30.96
CA GLU A 304 -11.41 -20.70 -31.95
C GLU A 304 -10.50 -21.85 -31.51
N ARG A 305 -9.26 -21.60 -31.08
CA ARG A 305 -8.35 -22.64 -30.58
C ARG A 305 -8.92 -23.35 -29.36
N ARG A 306 -9.62 -22.64 -28.46
CA ARG A 306 -10.26 -23.22 -27.28
C ARG A 306 -11.47 -24.07 -27.67
N LYS A 307 -12.25 -23.64 -28.67
CA LYS A 307 -13.29 -24.45 -29.31
C LYS A 307 -12.70 -25.69 -29.98
N GLU A 308 -11.59 -25.56 -30.70
CA GLU A 308 -10.93 -26.65 -31.42
C GLU A 308 -10.27 -27.65 -30.47
N GLN A 309 -9.63 -27.19 -29.39
CA GLN A 309 -9.13 -28.03 -28.29
C GLN A 309 -10.27 -28.76 -27.59
N GLY A 310 -11.40 -28.07 -27.34
CA GLY A 310 -12.62 -28.69 -26.84
C GLY A 310 -13.14 -29.78 -27.77
N ARG A 311 -13.12 -29.54 -29.09
CA ARG A 311 -13.52 -30.52 -30.11
C ARG A 311 -12.57 -31.72 -30.17
N ARG A 312 -11.25 -31.49 -30.15
CA ARG A 312 -10.24 -32.56 -30.11
C ARG A 312 -10.33 -33.40 -28.83
N LEU A 313 -10.63 -32.77 -27.69
CA LEU A 313 -10.88 -33.49 -26.43
C LEU A 313 -12.13 -34.36 -26.55
N GLN A 314 -13.21 -33.84 -27.13
CA GLN A 314 -14.43 -34.60 -27.40
C GLN A 314 -14.20 -35.76 -28.38
N GLU A 315 -13.43 -35.53 -29.45
CA GLU A 315 -13.03 -36.55 -30.45
C GLU A 315 -12.13 -37.64 -29.82
N MET A 316 -11.16 -37.26 -28.99
CA MET A 316 -10.30 -38.21 -28.27
C MET A 316 -11.10 -39.03 -27.25
N GLN A 317 -12.02 -38.38 -26.52
CA GLN A 317 -12.94 -39.09 -25.62
C GLN A 317 -13.91 -40.00 -26.41
N ALA A 318 -14.37 -39.60 -27.60
CA ALA A 318 -15.19 -40.43 -28.47
C ALA A 318 -14.41 -41.64 -28.98
N LYS A 319 -13.15 -41.45 -29.41
CA LYS A 319 -12.26 -42.52 -29.84
C LYS A 319 -11.99 -43.51 -28.70
N GLN A 320 -11.70 -43.04 -27.49
CA GLN A 320 -11.54 -43.92 -26.32
C GLN A 320 -12.84 -44.67 -25.95
N ARG A 321 -14.01 -44.04 -26.14
CA ARG A 321 -15.31 -44.73 -25.95
C ARG A 321 -15.53 -45.83 -26.99
N ALA A 322 -15.24 -45.55 -28.26
CA ALA A 322 -15.35 -46.49 -29.35
C ALA A 322 -14.36 -47.66 -29.20
N GLU A 323 -13.12 -47.40 -28.80
CA GLU A 323 -12.09 -48.41 -28.56
C GLU A 323 -12.47 -49.34 -27.38
N LYS A 324 -13.00 -48.78 -26.29
CA LYS A 324 -13.57 -49.56 -25.18
C LYS A 324 -14.79 -50.37 -25.59
N LEU A 325 -15.62 -49.86 -26.50
CA LEU A 325 -16.77 -50.59 -27.02
C LEU A 325 -16.30 -51.75 -27.92
N ALA A 326 -15.35 -51.52 -28.81
CA ALA A 326 -14.76 -52.53 -29.68
C ALA A 326 -14.07 -53.65 -28.89
N ALA A 327 -13.30 -53.33 -27.84
CA ALA A 327 -12.69 -54.32 -26.96
C ALA A 327 -13.76 -55.21 -26.28
N LYS A 328 -14.87 -54.61 -25.81
CA LYS A 328 -15.99 -55.36 -25.25
C LYS A 328 -16.72 -56.23 -26.27
N VAL A 329 -16.79 -55.82 -27.54
CA VAL A 329 -17.37 -56.64 -28.61
C VAL A 329 -16.47 -57.83 -28.91
N ALA A 330 -15.16 -57.61 -28.99
CA ALA A 330 -14.19 -58.69 -29.22
C ALA A 330 -14.20 -59.73 -28.09
N GLU A 331 -14.22 -59.30 -26.83
CA GLU A 331 -14.32 -60.20 -25.66
C GLU A 331 -15.63 -60.99 -25.66
N LEU A 332 -16.74 -60.34 -26.05
CA LEU A 332 -18.04 -60.98 -26.18
C LEU A 332 -18.04 -62.06 -27.27
N ASP A 333 -17.43 -61.79 -28.42
CA ASP A 333 -17.34 -62.74 -29.53
C ASP A 333 -16.41 -63.91 -29.18
N GLU A 334 -15.30 -63.68 -28.47
CA GLU A 334 -14.39 -64.72 -27.97
C GLU A 334 -15.12 -65.69 -27.04
N TYR A 335 -15.88 -65.17 -26.07
CA TYR A 335 -16.65 -66.01 -25.15
C TYR A 335 -17.82 -66.74 -25.83
N LYS A 336 -18.42 -66.16 -26.87
CA LYS A 336 -19.41 -66.87 -27.69
C LYS A 336 -18.80 -68.02 -28.48
N MET A 337 -17.62 -67.81 -29.06
CA MET A 337 -16.88 -68.86 -29.76
C MET A 337 -16.50 -69.99 -28.80
N LEU A 338 -16.08 -69.66 -27.57
CA LEU A 338 -15.82 -70.64 -26.52
C LEU A 338 -17.07 -71.48 -26.21
N VAL A 339 -18.24 -70.85 -26.04
CA VAL A 339 -19.52 -71.56 -25.80
C VAL A 339 -19.94 -72.42 -27.00
N ALA A 340 -19.60 -72.04 -28.23
CA ALA A 340 -19.86 -72.85 -29.42
C ALA A 340 -19.02 -74.14 -29.46
N GLU A 341 -17.85 -74.18 -28.82
CA GLU A 341 -16.99 -75.36 -28.71
C GLU A 341 -17.48 -76.38 -27.66
N ARG A 342 -18.46 -76.02 -26.81
CA ARG A 342 -19.05 -76.87 -25.76
C ARG A 342 -19.39 -78.29 -26.23
N GLY A 343 -19.91 -78.42 -27.46
CA GLY A 343 -20.33 -79.71 -28.03
C GLY A 343 -19.18 -80.70 -28.31
N SER A 344 -17.93 -80.24 -28.25
CA SER A 344 -16.73 -81.04 -28.58
C SER A 344 -15.95 -81.59 -27.38
N LEU A 345 -16.31 -81.18 -26.15
CA LEU A 345 -15.57 -81.49 -24.92
C LEU A 345 -16.41 -82.32 -23.93
N LYS A 346 -15.74 -83.15 -23.11
CA LYS A 346 -16.41 -83.86 -22.00
C LYS A 346 -16.72 -82.87 -20.87
N LYS A 347 -17.80 -83.11 -20.12
CA LYS A 347 -18.34 -82.17 -19.12
C LYS A 347 -17.32 -81.70 -18.06
N ALA A 348 -16.38 -82.56 -17.63
CA ALA A 348 -15.34 -82.18 -16.68
C ALA A 348 -14.28 -81.25 -17.31
N ASP A 349 -13.89 -81.55 -18.55
CA ASP A 349 -12.91 -80.75 -19.32
C ASP A 349 -13.50 -79.39 -19.71
N TRP A 350 -14.82 -79.32 -19.95
CA TRP A 350 -15.55 -78.08 -20.24
C TRP A 350 -15.55 -77.10 -19.06
N VAL A 351 -15.80 -77.58 -17.84
CA VAL A 351 -15.78 -76.74 -16.64
C VAL A 351 -14.37 -76.21 -16.36
N GLN A 352 -13.34 -77.04 -16.55
CA GLN A 352 -11.95 -76.60 -16.43
C GLN A 352 -11.60 -75.54 -17.49
N ARG A 353 -12.06 -75.73 -18.74
CA ARG A 353 -11.79 -74.80 -19.84
C ARG A 353 -12.46 -73.44 -19.66
N ILE A 354 -13.67 -73.40 -19.09
CA ILE A 354 -14.34 -72.15 -18.69
C ILE A 354 -13.48 -71.41 -17.65
N SER A 355 -13.01 -72.11 -16.62
CA SER A 355 -12.18 -71.53 -15.56
C SER A 355 -10.79 -71.07 -16.03
N ASP A 356 -10.21 -71.74 -17.04
CA ASP A 356 -8.88 -71.41 -17.56
C ASP A 356 -8.91 -70.23 -18.56
N THR A 357 -10.03 -70.05 -19.27
CA THR A 357 -10.13 -69.10 -20.41
C THR A 357 -10.99 -67.89 -20.09
N THR A 358 -11.83 -67.97 -19.05
CA THR A 358 -12.75 -66.89 -18.65
C THR A 358 -12.68 -66.70 -17.14
N PRO A 359 -13.08 -65.53 -16.60
CA PRO A 359 -13.12 -65.28 -15.16
C PRO A 359 -14.34 -65.91 -14.45
N PHE A 360 -15.11 -66.79 -15.11
CA PHE A 360 -16.32 -67.40 -14.56
C PHE A 360 -16.04 -68.83 -14.11
N GLU A 361 -16.66 -69.26 -13.01
CA GLU A 361 -16.49 -70.62 -12.47
C GLU A 361 -17.58 -71.57 -12.96
N THR A 362 -18.73 -71.02 -13.38
CA THR A 362 -19.86 -71.80 -13.86
C THR A 362 -20.33 -71.37 -15.25
N GLU A 363 -20.86 -72.33 -16.00
CA GLU A 363 -21.45 -72.10 -17.33
C GLU A 363 -22.62 -71.11 -17.30
N ALA A 364 -23.43 -71.15 -16.24
CA ALA A 364 -24.58 -70.25 -16.08
C ALA A 364 -24.13 -68.79 -15.89
N GLU A 365 -23.00 -68.55 -15.24
CA GLU A 365 -22.42 -67.21 -15.06
C GLU A 365 -21.87 -66.66 -16.38
N LEU A 366 -21.19 -67.51 -17.15
CA LEU A 366 -20.69 -67.16 -18.49
C LEU A 366 -21.84 -66.81 -19.45
N GLU A 367 -22.89 -67.66 -19.53
CA GLU A 367 -24.06 -67.41 -20.38
C GLU A 367 -24.84 -66.15 -19.94
N ALA A 368 -24.98 -65.92 -18.63
CA ALA A 368 -25.63 -64.72 -18.11
C ALA A 368 -24.83 -63.45 -18.42
N TRP A 369 -23.50 -63.51 -18.36
CA TRP A 369 -22.62 -62.41 -18.73
C TRP A 369 -22.71 -62.11 -20.22
N ILE A 370 -22.66 -63.13 -21.10
CA ILE A 370 -22.78 -62.96 -22.56
C ILE A 370 -24.09 -62.24 -22.88
N LYS A 371 -25.22 -62.70 -22.33
CA LYS A 371 -26.54 -62.11 -22.59
C LYS A 371 -26.64 -60.66 -22.10
N LYS A 372 -26.04 -60.35 -20.94
CA LYS A 372 -26.03 -59.00 -20.38
C LYS A 372 -25.14 -58.06 -21.23
N THR A 373 -23.94 -58.50 -21.56
CA THR A 373 -22.96 -57.73 -22.34
C THR A 373 -23.43 -57.52 -23.78
N GLU A 374 -24.10 -58.49 -24.40
CA GLU A 374 -24.78 -58.34 -25.71
C GLU A 374 -25.79 -57.18 -25.69
N LEU A 375 -26.64 -57.11 -24.67
CA LEU A 375 -27.65 -56.07 -24.54
C LEU A 375 -26.99 -54.68 -24.36
N GLU A 376 -25.94 -54.61 -23.55
CA GLU A 376 -25.18 -53.38 -23.31
C GLU A 376 -24.46 -52.90 -24.59
N VAL A 377 -23.81 -53.81 -25.33
CA VAL A 377 -23.14 -53.53 -26.60
C VAL A 377 -24.15 -53.04 -27.63
N ARG A 378 -25.27 -53.75 -27.81
CA ARG A 378 -26.33 -53.37 -28.76
C ARG A 378 -26.91 -51.99 -28.45
N ARG A 379 -27.12 -51.67 -27.16
CA ARG A 379 -27.61 -50.34 -26.73
C ARG A 379 -26.60 -49.23 -27.00
N LYS A 380 -25.31 -49.50 -26.80
CA LYS A 380 -24.23 -48.52 -27.04
C LYS A 380 -23.96 -48.31 -28.53
N GLN A 381 -24.00 -49.37 -29.35
CA GLN A 381 -23.88 -49.28 -30.81
C GLN A 381 -25.00 -48.46 -31.44
N LYS A 382 -26.26 -48.65 -31.00
CA LYS A 382 -27.39 -47.80 -31.42
C LYS A 382 -27.18 -46.32 -31.08
N ARG A 383 -26.60 -46.04 -29.91
CA ARG A 383 -26.34 -44.66 -29.46
C ARG A 383 -25.17 -43.98 -30.17
N GLU A 384 -24.18 -44.74 -30.66
CA GLU A 384 -23.03 -44.19 -31.39
C GLU A 384 -23.28 -44.03 -32.90
N MET A 385 -24.20 -44.82 -33.49
CA MET A 385 -24.60 -44.71 -34.90
C MET A 385 -25.41 -43.45 -35.23
N GLY A 386 -25.63 -42.55 -34.26
CA GLY A 386 -26.31 -41.30 -34.51
C GLY A 386 -27.77 -41.47 -34.94
N GLU A 387 -28.40 -42.61 -34.62
CA GLU A 387 -29.86 -42.64 -34.51
C GLU A 387 -30.19 -41.64 -33.39
N GLU A 388 -30.52 -40.40 -33.78
CA GLU A 388 -31.35 -39.55 -32.94
C GLU A 388 -32.47 -40.45 -32.43
N PRO A 389 -32.78 -40.46 -31.12
CA PRO A 389 -34.00 -41.09 -30.71
C PRO A 389 -35.07 -40.36 -31.52
N GLU A 390 -35.66 -41.05 -32.50
CA GLU A 390 -36.92 -40.61 -33.12
C GLU A 390 -37.76 -40.07 -31.97
N PRO A 391 -38.47 -38.94 -32.16
CA PRO A 391 -39.39 -38.45 -31.12
C PRO A 391 -40.17 -39.67 -30.66
N GLU A 392 -39.91 -40.12 -29.41
CA GLU A 392 -40.43 -41.40 -28.92
C GLU A 392 -41.93 -41.34 -29.21
N GLU A 393 -42.39 -42.08 -30.24
CA GLU A 393 -43.79 -42.09 -30.60
C GLU A 393 -44.53 -42.40 -29.30
N GLU A 394 -45.52 -41.57 -28.96
CA GLU A 394 -46.28 -41.71 -27.72
C GLU A 394 -46.53 -43.21 -27.47
N PRO A 395 -45.86 -43.82 -26.48
CA PRO A 395 -45.91 -45.27 -26.37
C PRO A 395 -47.37 -45.66 -26.12
N SER A 396 -47.93 -46.46 -27.04
CA SER A 396 -49.31 -46.90 -26.92
C SER A 396 -49.41 -47.91 -25.78
N PHE A 397 -50.37 -47.70 -24.86
CA PHE A 397 -50.62 -48.59 -23.72
C PHE A 397 -52.04 -49.19 -23.76
N PRO A 398 -52.38 -50.06 -24.74
CA PRO A 398 -53.76 -50.47 -25.01
C PRO A 398 -54.42 -51.26 -23.87
N LEU A 399 -53.62 -51.90 -23.01
CA LEU A 399 -54.13 -52.70 -21.88
C LEU A 399 -54.24 -51.87 -20.59
N ALA A 400 -53.65 -50.68 -20.52
CA ALA A 400 -53.62 -49.86 -19.32
C ALA A 400 -55.02 -49.34 -18.91
N ASP A 401 -55.90 -49.13 -19.89
CA ASP A 401 -57.23 -48.51 -19.74
C ASP A 401 -58.40 -49.52 -19.84
N ARG A 402 -58.11 -50.80 -20.09
CA ARG A 402 -59.13 -51.86 -20.20
C ARG A 402 -59.49 -52.46 -18.82
N PRO A 403 -60.76 -52.69 -18.46
CA PRO A 403 -61.14 -53.23 -17.14
C PRO A 403 -60.54 -54.63 -16.86
N ASP A 404 -60.17 -54.89 -15.59
CA ASP A 404 -59.51 -56.15 -15.18
C ASP A 404 -60.37 -57.41 -15.42
N GLU A 405 -61.70 -57.24 -15.53
CA GLU A 405 -62.69 -58.32 -15.74
C GLU A 405 -62.66 -58.92 -17.16
N GLU A 406 -62.04 -58.23 -18.12
CA GLU A 406 -61.96 -58.64 -19.53
C GLU A 406 -60.59 -59.23 -19.93
N LEU A 407 -59.70 -59.43 -18.96
CA LEU A 407 -58.29 -59.75 -19.20
C LEU A 407 -57.95 -61.14 -18.64
N THR A 408 -57.22 -61.94 -19.41
CA THR A 408 -56.63 -63.20 -18.95
C THR A 408 -55.50 -62.94 -17.92
N GLU A 409 -55.14 -63.93 -17.10
CA GLU A 409 -54.08 -63.76 -16.07
C GLU A 409 -52.72 -63.31 -16.65
N GLU A 410 -52.42 -63.68 -17.90
CA GLU A 410 -51.22 -63.22 -18.61
C GLU A 410 -51.32 -61.74 -19.03
N GLU A 411 -52.51 -61.29 -19.44
CA GLU A 411 -52.76 -59.91 -19.85
C GLU A 411 -52.79 -58.94 -18.65
N ILE A 412 -53.19 -59.39 -17.46
CA ILE A 412 -53.11 -58.61 -16.21
C ILE A 412 -51.65 -58.32 -15.82
N LYS A 413 -50.75 -59.28 -16.07
CA LYS A 413 -49.32 -59.13 -15.79
C LYS A 413 -48.66 -58.14 -16.76
N GLU A 414 -49.05 -58.19 -18.04
CA GLU A 414 -48.59 -57.23 -19.05
C GLU A 414 -49.19 -55.82 -18.81
N LYS A 415 -50.43 -55.71 -18.33
CA LYS A 415 -51.04 -54.44 -17.90
C LYS A 415 -50.26 -53.75 -16.77
N ARG A 416 -49.80 -54.50 -15.75
CA ARG A 416 -48.93 -53.93 -14.69
C ARG A 416 -47.62 -53.39 -15.24
N ARG A 417 -47.04 -54.08 -16.22
CA ARG A 417 -45.80 -53.68 -16.89
C ARG A 417 -46.00 -52.43 -17.76
N GLN A 418 -47.09 -52.35 -18.51
CA GLN A 418 -47.47 -51.15 -19.28
C GLN A 418 -47.73 -49.94 -18.38
N ARG A 419 -48.39 -50.11 -17.21
CA ARG A 419 -48.57 -49.03 -16.22
C ARG A 419 -47.25 -48.48 -15.68
N LEU A 420 -46.27 -49.34 -15.40
CA LEU A 420 -44.96 -48.91 -14.90
C LEU A 420 -44.17 -48.12 -15.97
N MET A 421 -44.22 -48.57 -17.22
CA MET A 421 -43.56 -47.86 -18.33
C MET A 421 -44.23 -46.51 -18.62
N LYS A 422 -45.56 -46.45 -18.59
CA LYS A 422 -46.35 -45.21 -18.72
C LYS A 422 -45.95 -44.18 -17.67
N ALA A 423 -45.89 -44.57 -16.40
CA ALA A 423 -45.49 -43.69 -15.31
C ALA A 423 -44.04 -43.14 -15.44
N GLY A 424 -43.11 -43.96 -15.93
CA GLY A 424 -41.71 -43.55 -16.14
C GLY A 424 -41.50 -42.59 -17.31
N TRP A 425 -42.32 -42.69 -18.35
CA TRP A 425 -42.31 -41.79 -19.51
C TRP A 425 -42.98 -40.45 -19.18
N GLU A 426 -44.15 -40.49 -18.53
CA GLU A 426 -44.89 -39.31 -18.08
C GLU A 426 -44.03 -38.40 -17.16
N ALA A 427 -43.21 -38.99 -16.28
CA ALA A 427 -42.31 -38.23 -15.40
C ALA A 427 -41.21 -37.45 -16.15
N ARG A 428 -40.66 -38.00 -17.26
CA ARG A 428 -39.60 -37.33 -18.03
C ARG A 428 -40.15 -36.21 -18.91
N VAL A 429 -41.34 -36.43 -19.48
CA VAL A 429 -42.07 -35.41 -20.25
C VAL A 429 -42.40 -34.23 -19.33
N LYS A 430 -42.86 -34.50 -18.10
CA LYS A 430 -43.17 -33.48 -17.11
C LYS A 430 -41.97 -32.57 -16.77
N VAL A 431 -40.80 -33.14 -16.50
CA VAL A 431 -39.57 -32.36 -16.19
C VAL A 431 -39.12 -31.50 -17.38
N ARG A 432 -39.24 -32.02 -18.61
CA ARG A 432 -38.89 -31.28 -19.83
C ARG A 432 -39.88 -30.14 -20.10
N GLU A 433 -41.16 -30.38 -19.87
CA GLU A 433 -42.19 -29.34 -19.96
C GLU A 433 -42.02 -28.27 -18.88
N GLU A 434 -41.71 -28.64 -17.63
CA GLU A 434 -41.50 -27.70 -16.54
C GLU A 434 -40.37 -26.71 -16.86
N LYS A 435 -39.22 -27.20 -17.35
CA LYS A 435 -38.11 -26.33 -17.80
C LYS A 435 -38.45 -25.44 -19.00
N ARG A 436 -39.30 -25.92 -19.92
CA ARG A 436 -39.75 -25.10 -21.07
C ARG A 436 -40.68 -23.99 -20.60
N LYS A 437 -41.67 -24.32 -19.75
CA LYS A 437 -42.62 -23.37 -19.16
C LYS A 437 -41.92 -22.33 -18.28
N GLU A 438 -40.88 -22.71 -17.56
CA GLU A 438 -40.06 -21.81 -16.76
C GLU A 438 -39.33 -20.77 -17.63
N ARG A 439 -38.71 -21.19 -18.73
CA ARG A 439 -38.07 -20.28 -19.68
C ARG A 439 -39.08 -19.34 -20.36
N GLU A 440 -40.22 -19.87 -20.81
CA GLU A 440 -41.30 -19.08 -21.42
C GLU A 440 -41.84 -18.02 -20.45
N ARG A 441 -41.99 -18.36 -19.16
CA ARG A 441 -42.37 -17.40 -18.12
C ARG A 441 -41.35 -16.28 -17.92
N LEU A 442 -40.06 -16.60 -17.95
CA LEU A 442 -38.99 -15.63 -17.78
C LEU A 442 -38.94 -14.64 -18.95
N GLU A 443 -39.08 -15.16 -20.18
CA GLU A 443 -39.18 -14.34 -21.39
C GLU A 443 -40.42 -13.44 -21.38
N GLU A 444 -41.57 -13.95 -20.90
CA GLU A 444 -42.80 -13.17 -20.77
C GLU A 444 -42.68 -12.06 -19.71
N LEU A 445 -42.10 -12.37 -18.55
CA LEU A 445 -41.82 -11.38 -17.51
C LEU A 445 -40.90 -10.26 -18.01
N GLN A 446 -39.86 -10.62 -18.78
CA GLN A 446 -38.93 -9.66 -19.36
C GLN A 446 -39.64 -8.76 -20.39
N ARG A 447 -40.51 -9.34 -21.24
CA ARG A 447 -41.30 -8.57 -22.19
C ARG A 447 -42.24 -7.58 -21.50
N LEU A 448 -42.92 -8.01 -20.42
CA LEU A 448 -43.81 -7.14 -19.64
C LEU A 448 -43.04 -6.02 -18.93
N ASP A 449 -41.83 -6.30 -18.42
CA ASP A 449 -40.94 -5.29 -17.83
C ASP A 449 -40.52 -4.23 -18.86
N ASP A 450 -40.17 -4.66 -20.08
CA ASP A 450 -39.84 -3.77 -21.19
C ASP A 450 -41.04 -2.93 -21.66
N GLU A 451 -42.22 -3.54 -21.74
CA GLU A 451 -43.47 -2.83 -22.07
C GLU A 451 -43.82 -1.79 -20.99
N GLU A 452 -43.67 -2.12 -19.70
CA GLU A 452 -43.91 -1.20 -18.59
C GLU A 452 -42.91 -0.02 -18.62
N ARG A 453 -41.63 -0.29 -18.89
CA ARG A 453 -40.58 0.73 -19.04
C ARG A 453 -40.87 1.72 -20.17
N VAL A 454 -41.27 1.22 -21.35
CA VAL A 454 -41.57 2.06 -22.52
C VAL A 454 -42.83 2.89 -22.30
N ASN A 455 -43.87 2.30 -21.68
CA ASN A 455 -45.16 2.95 -21.50
C ASN A 455 -45.25 3.86 -20.26
N ASN A 456 -44.47 3.60 -19.21
CA ASN A 456 -44.48 4.37 -17.95
C ASN A 456 -43.12 4.33 -17.23
N LEU A 457 -42.13 4.99 -17.81
CA LEU A 457 -40.78 5.07 -17.24
C LEU A 457 -40.73 5.58 -15.78
N PRO A 458 -41.48 6.63 -15.36
CA PRO A 458 -41.45 7.09 -13.96
C PRO A 458 -41.99 6.04 -12.97
N GLY A 459 -43.06 5.32 -13.33
CA GLY A 459 -43.62 4.26 -12.49
C GLY A 459 -42.70 3.04 -12.40
N TRP A 460 -42.11 2.63 -13.52
CA TRP A 460 -41.12 1.56 -13.60
C TRP A 460 -39.88 1.86 -12.76
N SER A 461 -39.31 3.07 -12.89
CA SER A 461 -38.16 3.51 -12.07
C SER A 461 -38.50 3.54 -10.58
N ALA A 462 -39.68 4.06 -10.20
CA ALA A 462 -40.09 4.10 -8.79
C ALA A 462 -40.19 2.70 -8.17
N LYS A 463 -40.74 1.73 -8.91
CA LYS A 463 -40.82 0.32 -8.51
C LYS A 463 -39.44 -0.29 -8.29
N LEU A 464 -38.52 -0.11 -9.24
CA LEU A 464 -37.14 -0.59 -9.11
C LEU A 464 -36.37 0.08 -7.97
N LYS A 465 -36.60 1.36 -7.69
CA LYS A 465 -36.00 2.04 -6.53
C LYS A 465 -36.50 1.48 -5.20
N VAL A 466 -37.79 1.12 -5.10
CA VAL A 466 -38.33 0.43 -3.92
C VAL A 466 -37.67 -0.94 -3.75
N GLU A 467 -37.50 -1.67 -4.85
CA GLU A 467 -36.82 -2.97 -4.85
C GLU A 467 -35.34 -2.83 -4.45
N HIS A 468 -34.62 -1.85 -5.00
CA HIS A 468 -33.24 -1.49 -4.64
C HIS A 468 -33.09 -1.29 -3.13
N VAL A 469 -33.95 -0.47 -2.52
CA VAL A 469 -33.92 -0.21 -1.07
C VAL A 469 -34.22 -1.49 -0.28
N SER A 470 -35.17 -2.30 -0.74
CA SER A 470 -35.54 -3.56 -0.07
C SER A 470 -34.40 -4.58 -0.07
N VAL A 471 -33.67 -4.72 -1.18
CA VAL A 471 -32.53 -5.63 -1.30
C VAL A 471 -31.41 -5.18 -0.37
N ILE A 472 -31.10 -3.87 -0.35
CA ILE A 472 -30.12 -3.29 0.58
C ILE A 472 -30.51 -3.54 2.05
N GLU A 473 -31.80 -3.44 2.39
CA GLU A 473 -32.28 -3.70 3.76
C GLU A 473 -32.15 -5.18 4.13
N ARG A 474 -32.51 -6.11 3.23
CA ARG A 474 -32.28 -7.55 3.43
C ARG A 474 -30.80 -7.87 3.66
N MET A 475 -29.90 -7.30 2.85
CA MET A 475 -28.45 -7.47 3.02
C MET A 475 -27.96 -6.94 4.38
N LYS A 476 -28.45 -5.76 4.81
CA LYS A 476 -28.11 -5.17 6.12
C LYS A 476 -28.62 -6.02 7.28
N GLU A 477 -29.85 -6.51 7.21
CA GLU A 477 -30.43 -7.40 8.22
C GLU A 477 -29.67 -8.72 8.31
N ARG A 478 -29.29 -9.30 7.17
CA ARG A 478 -28.50 -10.54 7.10
C ARG A 478 -27.12 -10.33 7.74
N LYS A 479 -26.42 -9.23 7.41
CA LYS A 479 -25.15 -8.86 8.05
C LYS A 479 -25.28 -8.66 9.56
N LYS A 480 -26.36 -8.01 10.01
CA LYS A 480 -26.67 -7.82 11.45
C LYS A 480 -26.94 -9.16 12.14
N ARG A 481 -27.73 -10.04 11.50
CA ARG A 481 -28.02 -11.39 11.98
C ARG A 481 -26.73 -12.18 12.12
N ARG A 482 -25.88 -12.21 11.09
CA ARG A 482 -24.57 -12.88 11.10
C ARG A 482 -23.66 -12.40 12.24
N ALA A 483 -23.59 -11.09 12.47
CA ALA A 483 -22.85 -10.54 13.60
C ALA A 483 -23.40 -10.99 14.97
N GLN A 484 -24.72 -11.13 15.09
CA GLN A 484 -25.37 -11.65 16.30
C GLN A 484 -25.23 -13.17 16.47
N LEU A 485 -25.12 -13.93 15.37
CA LEU A 485 -24.92 -15.39 15.40
C LEU A 485 -23.49 -15.77 15.83
N GLY A 486 -22.52 -14.85 15.70
CA GLY A 486 -21.15 -15.01 16.20
C GLY A 486 -21.03 -14.91 17.74
N ASP A 487 -22.02 -14.34 18.41
CA ASP A 487 -22.06 -14.26 19.88
C ASP A 487 -22.89 -15.41 20.47
N ARG A 488 -22.21 -16.33 21.17
CA ARG A 488 -22.79 -17.51 21.85
C ARG A 488 -23.90 -17.15 22.85
N LYS A 489 -23.93 -15.91 23.36
CA LYS A 489 -24.95 -15.44 24.31
C LYS A 489 -26.13 -14.73 23.65
N SER A 490 -26.11 -14.52 22.33
CA SER A 490 -27.20 -13.83 21.66
C SER A 490 -28.45 -14.73 21.58
N ALA A 491 -29.63 -14.12 21.78
CA ALA A 491 -30.90 -14.82 21.68
C ALA A 491 -31.13 -15.43 20.28
N ALA A 492 -30.57 -14.81 19.24
CA ALA A 492 -30.64 -15.30 17.87
C ALA A 492 -29.81 -16.59 17.68
N ALA A 493 -28.59 -16.63 18.24
CA ALA A 493 -27.74 -17.82 18.22
C ALA A 493 -28.39 -18.98 18.99
N GLN A 494 -28.93 -18.69 20.18
CA GLN A 494 -29.59 -19.68 21.04
C GLN A 494 -30.89 -20.24 20.43
N ASN A 495 -31.72 -19.40 19.82
CA ASN A 495 -32.97 -19.87 19.18
C ASN A 495 -32.69 -20.69 17.91
N ARG A 496 -31.70 -20.30 17.10
CA ARG A 496 -31.33 -21.06 15.89
C ARG A 496 -30.67 -22.39 16.25
N MET A 497 -29.83 -22.41 17.29
CA MET A 497 -29.23 -23.66 17.81
C MET A 497 -30.29 -24.62 18.35
N LYS A 498 -31.30 -24.13 19.09
CA LYS A 498 -32.46 -24.92 19.51
C LYS A 498 -33.27 -25.46 18.33
N SER A 499 -33.44 -24.66 17.28
CA SER A 499 -34.13 -25.08 16.05
C SER A 499 -33.37 -26.20 15.31
N ILE A 500 -32.04 -26.07 15.19
CA ILE A 500 -31.18 -27.09 14.57
C ILE A 500 -31.16 -28.38 15.40
N ALA A 501 -31.08 -28.27 16.73
CA ALA A 501 -31.18 -29.42 17.64
C ALA A 501 -32.54 -30.13 17.49
N SER A 502 -33.64 -29.37 17.41
CA SER A 502 -34.99 -29.89 17.21
C SER A 502 -35.13 -30.61 15.86
N LEU A 503 -34.62 -30.03 14.77
CA LEU A 503 -34.64 -30.63 13.43
C LEU A 503 -33.76 -31.90 13.35
N ALA A 504 -32.62 -31.91 14.03
CA ALA A 504 -31.75 -33.08 14.13
C ALA A 504 -32.42 -34.21 14.93
N ALA A 505 -33.19 -33.87 15.98
CA ALA A 505 -33.95 -34.83 16.76
C ALA A 505 -35.09 -35.49 15.95
N GLU A 506 -35.80 -34.72 15.11
CA GLU A 506 -36.87 -35.24 14.24
C GLU A 506 -36.35 -36.23 13.18
N GLY A 507 -35.13 -36.04 12.67
CA GLY A 507 -34.49 -36.95 11.72
C GLY A 507 -34.01 -38.30 12.31
N SER A 508 -33.96 -38.43 13.63
CA SER A 508 -33.37 -39.60 14.31
C SER A 508 -34.34 -40.76 14.59
N SER A 509 -35.62 -40.63 14.21
CA SER A 509 -36.68 -41.61 14.52
C SER A 509 -36.61 -42.96 13.77
N GLY A 510 -35.48 -43.31 13.18
CA GLY A 510 -35.35 -44.54 12.38
C GLY A 510 -33.96 -45.17 12.37
N LYS A 511 -33.54 -45.83 13.47
CA LYS A 511 -32.78 -47.11 13.47
C LYS A 511 -32.41 -47.55 14.90
N LYS A 512 -33.10 -48.59 15.39
CA LYS A 512 -32.63 -49.40 16.53
C LYS A 512 -31.29 -50.07 16.18
N ARG A 513 -30.19 -49.64 16.80
CA ARG A 513 -28.92 -50.36 16.80
C ARG A 513 -28.87 -51.36 17.96
N LYS A 514 -28.36 -52.55 17.64
CA LYS A 514 -28.33 -53.78 18.43
C LYS A 514 -27.20 -53.74 19.48
N LYS A 515 -27.49 -54.35 20.63
CA LYS A 515 -26.74 -54.40 21.90
C LYS A 515 -25.53 -55.36 21.88
N GLY A 516 -24.47 -55.01 22.61
CA GLY A 516 -23.42 -55.87 23.21
C GLY A 516 -22.53 -54.99 24.13
N ASP A 517 -22.62 -55.10 25.47
CA ASP A 517 -21.80 -55.91 26.42
C ASP A 517 -20.42 -55.28 26.70
N GLU A 518 -19.87 -55.05 27.91
CA GLU A 518 -20.10 -55.27 29.35
C GLU A 518 -19.47 -54.03 30.08
N GLY A 519 -19.86 -53.53 31.26
CA GLY A 519 -19.79 -54.17 32.58
C GLY A 519 -19.78 -53.14 33.74
N ALA A 520 -20.11 -53.64 34.94
CA ALA A 520 -19.86 -53.11 36.31
C ALA A 520 -20.73 -51.97 36.93
N TYR A 521 -21.77 -52.41 37.67
CA TYR A 521 -22.19 -52.04 39.04
C TYR A 521 -21.79 -50.67 39.65
N THR A 522 -22.76 -49.83 40.05
CA THR A 522 -23.28 -49.69 41.45
C THR A 522 -24.43 -48.67 41.56
N GLY A 523 -25.53 -49.03 42.24
CA GLY A 523 -26.15 -48.20 43.31
C GLY A 523 -27.30 -47.20 43.03
N LYS A 524 -28.54 -47.68 43.16
CA LYS A 524 -29.73 -47.08 43.85
C LYS A 524 -30.33 -45.69 43.47
N LEU A 525 -31.58 -45.80 42.98
CA LEU A 525 -32.86 -45.25 43.49
C LEU A 525 -33.17 -43.73 43.42
N GLY A 526 -34.20 -43.38 42.62
CA GLY A 526 -35.14 -42.30 42.98
C GLY A 526 -35.71 -41.42 41.84
N SER A 527 -37.01 -41.59 41.56
CA SER A 527 -38.01 -40.58 41.14
C SER A 527 -38.07 -40.03 39.70
N SER A 528 -39.16 -40.42 39.01
CA SER A 528 -40.11 -39.60 38.23
C SER A 528 -39.64 -38.30 37.55
N ASN A 529 -39.48 -38.34 36.22
CA ASN A 529 -40.22 -37.49 35.26
C ASN A 529 -39.66 -37.78 33.86
N ASP A 530 -40.53 -38.16 32.93
CA ASP A 530 -40.24 -38.19 31.50
C ASP A 530 -40.00 -36.74 31.03
N ALA A 531 -38.74 -36.31 31.08
CA ALA A 531 -38.24 -35.17 30.32
C ALA A 531 -37.47 -35.74 29.14
N GLU A 532 -37.85 -35.31 27.93
CA GLU A 532 -37.11 -35.51 26.70
C GLU A 532 -35.61 -35.37 26.97
N LYS A 533 -34.82 -36.35 26.53
CA LYS A 533 -33.36 -36.26 26.56
C LYS A 533 -32.93 -35.15 25.60
N ASP A 534 -32.82 -33.94 26.14
CA ASP A 534 -31.97 -32.87 25.62
C ASP A 534 -30.57 -33.45 25.46
N ASP A 535 -30.14 -33.65 24.21
CA ASP A 535 -28.91 -34.35 23.83
C ASP A 535 -27.64 -33.56 24.15
N GLY A 536 -27.79 -32.36 24.73
CA GLY A 536 -26.68 -31.50 25.11
C GLY A 536 -26.03 -30.78 23.93
N PHE A 537 -26.63 -30.84 22.73
CA PHE A 537 -26.15 -30.16 21.53
C PHE A 537 -26.03 -28.64 21.77
N GLY A 538 -24.80 -28.12 21.72
CA GLY A 538 -24.48 -26.71 21.97
C GLY A 538 -23.71 -26.41 23.27
N ARG A 539 -23.42 -27.43 24.09
CA ARG A 539 -22.58 -27.30 25.29
C ARG A 539 -21.08 -27.37 24.96
N ASP A 540 -20.72 -28.15 23.95
CA ASP A 540 -19.33 -28.42 23.56
C ASP A 540 -18.89 -27.59 22.33
N ASP A 541 -17.60 -27.25 22.27
CA ASP A 541 -17.04 -26.40 21.20
C ASP A 541 -17.10 -27.05 19.80
N SER A 542 -17.24 -28.38 19.74
CA SER A 542 -17.45 -29.15 18.51
C SER A 542 -18.79 -28.85 17.84
N ASP A 543 -19.87 -28.70 18.63
CA ASP A 543 -21.20 -28.39 18.09
C ASP A 543 -21.24 -26.97 17.53
N TRP A 544 -20.48 -26.06 18.13
CA TRP A 544 -20.29 -24.69 17.65
C TRP A 544 -19.45 -24.63 16.36
N ALA A 545 -18.57 -25.59 16.10
CA ALA A 545 -17.83 -25.68 14.85
C ALA A 545 -18.75 -26.10 13.69
N VAL A 546 -19.56 -27.14 13.88
CA VAL A 546 -20.56 -27.60 12.90
C VAL A 546 -21.63 -26.53 12.66
N TYR A 547 -22.06 -25.84 13.73
CA TYR A 547 -22.99 -24.71 13.62
C TYR A 547 -22.43 -23.59 12.73
N ARG A 548 -21.15 -23.22 12.91
CA ARG A 548 -20.50 -22.18 12.08
C ARG A 548 -20.41 -22.58 10.60
N GLU A 549 -20.22 -23.86 10.32
CA GLU A 549 -20.10 -24.40 8.95
C GLU A 549 -21.45 -24.36 8.23
N ILE A 550 -22.53 -24.84 8.87
CA ILE A 550 -23.90 -24.78 8.33
C ILE A 550 -24.36 -23.32 8.14
N VAL A 551 -24.01 -22.43 9.08
CA VAL A 551 -24.31 -20.99 8.96
C VAL A 551 -23.56 -20.37 7.78
N ALA A 552 -22.32 -20.76 7.54
CA ALA A 552 -21.50 -20.18 6.47
C ALA A 552 -22.00 -20.55 5.07
N GLU A 553 -22.52 -21.76 4.89
CA GLU A 553 -22.98 -22.28 3.59
C GLU A 553 -24.33 -21.67 3.17
N ASP A 554 -25.31 -21.63 4.09
CA ASP A 554 -26.67 -21.12 3.85
C ASP A 554 -26.72 -19.57 3.73
N ASP A 555 -25.84 -18.87 4.46
CA ASP A 555 -25.70 -17.41 4.31
C ASP A 555 -24.94 -17.04 3.02
N SER A 556 -24.04 -17.91 2.51
CA SER A 556 -23.23 -17.66 1.32
C SER A 556 -24.06 -17.60 0.03
N GLU A 557 -24.87 -18.62 -0.25
CA GLU A 557 -25.64 -18.71 -1.50
C GLU A 557 -26.61 -17.54 -1.64
N ALA A 558 -27.35 -17.23 -0.58
CA ALA A 558 -28.32 -16.15 -0.66
C ALA A 558 -27.72 -14.75 -0.40
N GLU A 559 -26.44 -14.63 0.02
CA GLU A 559 -25.66 -13.38 -0.10
C GLU A 559 -25.29 -13.11 -1.57
N GLU A 560 -24.93 -14.14 -2.34
CA GLU A 560 -24.64 -14.03 -3.78
C GLU A 560 -25.88 -13.63 -4.59
N ASP A 561 -27.04 -14.24 -4.30
CA ASP A 561 -28.31 -13.90 -4.95
C ASP A 561 -28.73 -12.44 -4.72
N ASP A 562 -28.66 -11.96 -3.47
CA ASP A 562 -28.98 -10.57 -3.12
C ASP A 562 -28.05 -9.59 -3.86
N LEU A 563 -26.76 -9.92 -4.00
CA LEU A 563 -25.78 -9.10 -4.71
C LEU A 563 -26.05 -9.05 -6.22
N ALA A 564 -26.34 -10.20 -6.84
CA ALA A 564 -26.65 -10.30 -8.26
C ALA A 564 -27.96 -9.56 -8.61
N GLN A 565 -28.97 -9.68 -7.74
CA GLN A 565 -30.22 -8.93 -7.88
C GLN A 565 -29.97 -7.42 -7.80
N LEU A 566 -29.18 -6.97 -6.82
CA LEU A 566 -28.83 -5.55 -6.66
C LEU A 566 -28.10 -5.00 -7.88
N GLN A 567 -27.08 -5.70 -8.39
CA GLN A 567 -26.33 -5.30 -9.58
C GLN A 567 -27.22 -5.16 -10.81
N THR A 568 -28.17 -6.10 -10.97
CA THR A 568 -29.15 -6.06 -12.08
C THR A 568 -30.06 -4.83 -11.97
N ILE A 569 -30.58 -4.53 -10.77
CA ILE A 569 -31.44 -3.37 -10.52
C ILE A 569 -30.67 -2.06 -10.77
N GLU A 570 -29.46 -1.94 -10.23
CA GLU A 570 -28.62 -0.75 -10.37
C GLU A 570 -28.24 -0.49 -11.83
N SER A 571 -27.89 -1.54 -12.59
CA SER A 571 -27.59 -1.44 -14.02
C SER A 571 -28.79 -0.91 -14.81
N LYS A 572 -29.99 -1.46 -14.56
CA LYS A 572 -31.24 -1.01 -15.19
C LYS A 572 -31.57 0.44 -14.85
N LEU A 573 -31.41 0.84 -13.59
CA LEU A 573 -31.68 2.21 -13.15
C LEU A 573 -30.68 3.21 -13.74
N LEU A 574 -29.38 2.87 -13.79
CA LEU A 574 -28.34 3.71 -14.41
C LEU A 574 -28.56 3.89 -15.91
N GLU A 575 -29.01 2.85 -16.62
CA GLU A 575 -29.23 2.91 -18.06
C GLU A 575 -30.48 3.73 -18.44
N HIS A 576 -31.53 3.66 -17.62
CA HIS A 576 -32.86 4.12 -18.04
C HIS A 576 -33.45 5.26 -17.20
N ASP A 577 -32.98 5.53 -15.98
CA ASP A 577 -33.46 6.65 -15.17
C ASP A 577 -32.44 7.81 -15.10
N PRO A 578 -32.73 8.96 -15.74
CA PRO A 578 -31.85 10.13 -15.70
C PRO A 578 -31.57 10.70 -14.30
N HIS A 579 -32.40 10.39 -13.31
CA HIS A 579 -32.23 10.86 -11.93
C HIS A 579 -31.47 9.87 -11.04
N PHE A 580 -31.21 8.65 -11.53
CA PHE A 580 -30.42 7.66 -10.81
C PHE A 580 -28.97 7.71 -11.30
N THR A 581 -28.13 8.39 -10.53
CA THR A 581 -26.68 8.47 -10.78
C THR A 581 -25.90 7.40 -10.02
N ASP A 582 -24.62 7.26 -10.35
CA ASP A 582 -23.68 6.36 -9.70
C ASP A 582 -23.64 6.50 -8.16
N ASP A 583 -23.86 7.70 -7.64
CA ASP A 583 -23.91 7.98 -6.19
C ASP A 583 -25.10 7.32 -5.48
N HIS A 584 -26.15 6.92 -6.21
CA HIS A 584 -27.32 6.26 -5.65
C HIS A 584 -27.14 4.75 -5.50
N THR A 585 -26.17 4.15 -6.18
CA THR A 585 -25.81 2.73 -6.04
C THR A 585 -25.33 2.44 -4.61
N LEU A 586 -25.34 1.18 -4.17
CA LEU A 586 -24.81 0.79 -2.86
C LEU A 586 -23.32 1.16 -2.76
N GLU A 587 -22.56 1.00 -3.84
CA GLU A 587 -21.15 1.39 -3.91
C GLU A 587 -20.99 2.91 -3.78
N GLY A 588 -21.78 3.71 -4.50
CA GLY A 588 -21.81 5.16 -4.41
C GLY A 588 -22.22 5.66 -3.02
N GLN A 589 -23.23 5.06 -2.40
CA GLN A 589 -23.65 5.37 -1.02
C GLN A 589 -22.53 5.08 -0.01
N VAL A 590 -21.83 3.96 -0.16
CA VAL A 590 -20.67 3.60 0.67
C VAL A 590 -19.54 4.61 0.46
N ARG A 591 -19.30 5.03 -0.79
CA ARG A 591 -18.29 6.02 -1.16
C ARG A 591 -18.55 7.38 -0.53
N VAL A 592 -19.78 7.89 -0.63
CA VAL A 592 -20.21 9.15 0.01
C VAL A 592 -20.10 9.05 1.53
N LYS A 593 -20.52 7.93 2.13
CA LYS A 593 -20.38 7.70 3.58
C LYS A 593 -18.91 7.72 4.03
N ASN A 594 -18.02 7.20 3.19
CA ASN A 594 -16.58 7.13 3.46
C ASN A 594 -15.80 8.29 2.83
N ALA A 595 -16.47 9.37 2.39
CA ALA A 595 -15.84 10.44 1.62
C ALA A 595 -14.63 11.06 2.33
N LEU A 596 -14.69 11.24 3.65
CA LEU A 596 -13.55 11.74 4.43
C LEU A 596 -12.36 10.77 4.42
N LEU A 597 -12.62 9.46 4.56
CA LEU A 597 -11.58 8.45 4.55
C LEU A 597 -10.98 8.28 3.14
N ASN A 598 -11.81 8.41 2.11
CA ASN A 598 -11.38 8.39 0.71
C ASN A 598 -10.54 9.63 0.39
N ALA A 599 -10.98 10.83 0.79
CA ALA A 599 -10.15 12.04 0.68
C ALA A 599 -8.83 11.87 1.45
N PHE A 600 -8.88 11.27 2.64
CA PHE A 600 -7.70 11.03 3.47
C PHE A 600 -6.71 10.08 2.78
N THR A 601 -7.15 8.93 2.29
CA THR A 601 -6.27 7.86 1.80
C THR A 601 -6.00 7.91 0.29
N ARG A 602 -6.94 8.42 -0.50
CA ARG A 602 -6.91 8.37 -1.97
C ARG A 602 -6.87 9.77 -2.61
N GLY A 603 -6.95 10.84 -1.82
CA GLY A 603 -6.95 12.21 -2.32
C GLY A 603 -8.08 12.52 -3.29
N ASP A 604 -9.19 11.81 -3.15
CA ASP A 604 -10.43 11.99 -3.91
C ASP A 604 -11.59 11.59 -3.00
N ALA A 605 -12.43 12.55 -2.63
CA ALA A 605 -13.56 12.31 -1.72
C ALA A 605 -14.66 11.46 -2.38
N LEU A 606 -14.83 11.60 -3.70
CA LEU A 606 -15.91 10.98 -4.48
C LEU A 606 -15.45 9.83 -5.37
N GLY A 607 -14.17 9.46 -5.27
CA GLY A 607 -13.64 8.12 -5.48
C GLY A 607 -13.71 7.57 -6.89
N ARG A 608 -12.79 8.03 -7.75
CA ARG A 608 -12.35 7.31 -8.95
C ARG A 608 -11.05 6.54 -8.70
N TYR A 609 -10.95 5.92 -7.52
CA TYR A 609 -9.83 5.04 -7.23
C TYR A 609 -10.04 3.71 -7.95
N ASP A 610 -9.13 3.40 -8.85
CA ASP A 610 -9.13 2.18 -9.63
C ASP A 610 -7.99 1.29 -9.13
N PRO A 611 -8.29 0.17 -8.45
CA PRO A 611 -7.28 -0.76 -7.95
C PRO A 611 -6.38 -1.34 -9.05
N ASP A 612 -6.90 -1.45 -10.27
CA ASP A 612 -6.17 -1.97 -11.43
C ASP A 612 -5.27 -0.90 -12.08
N ASN A 613 -5.45 0.37 -11.70
CA ASN A 613 -4.64 1.47 -12.17
C ASN A 613 -3.29 1.53 -11.43
N ILE A 614 -2.27 0.98 -12.07
CA ILE A 614 -0.89 0.96 -11.54
C ILE A 614 -0.39 2.36 -11.19
N HIS A 615 -0.71 3.39 -11.98
CA HIS A 615 -0.27 4.76 -11.69
C HIS A 615 -0.81 5.24 -10.33
N GLN A 616 -2.07 4.94 -10.01
CA GLN A 616 -2.67 5.30 -8.70
C GLN A 616 -2.07 4.50 -7.55
N ASN A 617 -1.70 3.23 -7.76
CA ASN A 617 -1.08 2.39 -6.73
C ASN A 617 0.30 2.86 -6.28
N TYR A 618 0.97 3.70 -7.09
CA TYR A 618 2.27 4.29 -6.81
C TYR A 618 2.17 5.75 -6.34
N GLN A 619 1.00 6.16 -5.83
CA GLN A 619 0.77 7.49 -5.26
C GLN A 619 0.65 7.46 -3.75
N ILE A 620 1.27 8.45 -3.10
CA ILE A 620 1.07 8.76 -1.69
C ILE A 620 0.33 10.10 -1.61
N HIS A 621 -0.82 10.12 -0.94
CA HIS A 621 -1.62 11.34 -0.75
C HIS A 621 -1.34 11.93 0.63
N LEU A 622 -0.77 13.15 0.65
CA LEU A 622 -0.44 13.86 1.88
C LEU A 622 -1.45 14.99 2.08
N ASN A 623 -2.09 15.02 3.26
CA ASN A 623 -3.08 16.03 3.62
C ASN A 623 -2.83 16.59 5.02
N VAL A 624 -3.32 15.93 6.07
CA VAL A 624 -3.12 16.33 7.47
C VAL A 624 -1.64 16.33 7.80
N GLU A 625 -0.87 15.37 7.27
CA GLU A 625 0.56 15.23 7.50
C GLU A 625 1.34 16.49 7.09
N ARG A 626 0.85 17.24 6.08
CA ARG A 626 1.49 18.43 5.54
C ARG A 626 1.67 19.54 6.57
N ILE A 627 0.69 19.71 7.46
CA ILE A 627 0.73 20.70 8.56
C ILE A 627 1.09 20.07 9.90
N ARG A 628 0.74 18.79 10.09
CA ARG A 628 0.94 18.08 11.37
C ARG A 628 2.42 17.78 11.63
N VAL A 629 3.18 17.44 10.59
CA VAL A 629 4.62 17.17 10.74
C VAL A 629 5.38 18.45 11.09
N PRO A 630 5.24 19.59 10.38
CA PRO A 630 5.87 20.85 10.80
C PRO A 630 5.41 21.38 12.16
N GLU A 631 4.21 21.04 12.62
CA GLU A 631 3.72 21.51 13.92
C GLU A 631 4.57 20.99 15.10
N THR A 632 5.33 19.90 14.93
CA THR A 632 6.30 19.39 15.92
C THR A 632 7.29 20.44 16.42
N TRP A 633 7.63 21.44 15.60
CA TRP A 633 8.50 22.54 15.96
C TRP A 633 7.91 23.45 17.04
N PHE A 634 6.58 23.48 17.15
CA PHE A 634 5.83 24.31 18.08
C PHE A 634 5.18 23.48 19.20
N GLN A 635 4.72 22.27 18.88
CA GLN A 635 4.06 21.34 19.80
C GLN A 635 4.69 19.92 19.70
N PRO A 636 5.95 19.76 20.11
CA PRO A 636 6.67 18.47 20.05
C PRO A 636 5.99 17.34 20.86
N SER A 637 5.29 17.69 21.94
CA SER A 637 4.58 16.76 22.82
C SER A 637 3.50 15.94 22.10
N MET A 638 2.94 16.45 21.00
CA MET A 638 1.95 15.73 20.17
C MET A 638 2.46 14.40 19.61
N PHE A 639 3.79 14.23 19.56
CA PHE A 639 4.46 13.06 19.01
C PHE A 639 5.36 12.37 20.05
N GLY A 640 5.13 12.64 21.34
CA GLY A 640 5.87 12.01 22.43
C GLY A 640 7.34 12.46 22.55
N VAL A 641 7.66 13.64 22.00
CA VAL A 641 8.99 14.24 22.18
C VAL A 641 8.96 15.12 23.42
N ASP A 642 9.66 14.69 24.47
CA ASP A 642 9.76 15.39 25.75
C ASP A 642 10.71 16.60 25.66
N SER A 643 10.33 17.60 24.87
CA SER A 643 11.03 18.87 24.72
C SER A 643 10.05 20.03 24.62
N ALA A 644 10.51 21.25 24.86
CA ALA A 644 9.72 22.46 24.62
C ALA A 644 9.74 22.86 23.15
N GLY A 645 8.65 23.46 22.65
CA GLY A 645 8.58 24.00 21.29
C GLY A 645 9.38 25.30 21.13
N LEU A 646 9.61 25.74 19.88
CA LEU A 646 10.35 26.97 19.56
C LEU A 646 9.80 28.21 20.30
N GLY A 647 8.48 28.33 20.41
CA GLY A 647 7.83 29.44 21.10
C GLY A 647 8.13 29.47 22.60
N GLU A 648 8.01 28.33 23.26
CA GLU A 648 8.30 28.17 24.69
C GLU A 648 9.78 28.41 25.00
N VAL A 649 10.67 27.85 24.18
CA VAL A 649 12.12 28.05 24.28
C VAL A 649 12.46 29.54 24.12
N ALA A 650 11.94 30.18 23.08
CA ALA A 650 12.15 31.62 22.87
C ALA A 650 11.62 32.45 24.05
N GLY A 651 10.43 32.16 24.55
CA GLY A 651 9.86 32.85 25.71
C GLY A 651 10.69 32.68 26.99
N TRP A 652 11.12 31.45 27.28
CA TRP A 652 11.99 31.17 28.43
C TRP A 652 13.33 31.91 28.32
N LEU A 653 13.91 31.97 27.12
CA LEU A 653 15.15 32.72 26.86
C LEU A 653 14.97 34.21 27.14
N LEU A 654 13.96 34.81 26.52
CA LEU A 654 13.62 36.23 26.59
C LEU A 654 13.29 36.67 28.02
N ASN A 655 12.62 35.83 28.81
CA ASN A 655 12.26 36.14 30.19
C ASN A 655 13.44 36.22 31.16
N GLY A 656 14.62 35.75 30.77
CA GLY A 656 15.82 35.93 31.59
C GLY A 656 16.62 37.19 31.26
N PHE A 657 16.09 38.08 30.43
CA PHE A 657 16.67 39.40 30.17
C PHE A 657 15.76 40.50 30.73
N ASP A 658 16.38 41.62 31.10
CA ASP A 658 15.65 42.81 31.51
C ASP A 658 14.75 43.33 30.39
N GLU A 659 13.71 44.07 30.76
CA GLU A 659 12.66 44.52 29.83
C GLU A 659 13.22 45.28 28.62
N ASP A 660 14.20 46.18 28.85
CA ASP A 660 14.84 46.96 27.79
C ASP A 660 15.62 46.09 26.81
N VAL A 661 16.36 45.10 27.31
CA VAL A 661 17.14 44.17 26.47
C VAL A 661 16.18 43.29 25.69
N ARG A 662 15.16 42.74 26.36
CA ARG A 662 14.11 41.94 25.74
C ARG A 662 13.42 42.70 24.60
N ALA A 663 13.08 43.97 24.79
CA ALA A 663 12.48 44.80 23.75
C ALA A 663 13.38 44.94 22.51
N ARG A 664 14.71 45.09 22.71
CA ARG A 664 15.69 45.16 21.62
C ARG A 664 15.85 43.82 20.90
N LEU A 665 15.95 42.71 21.63
CA LEU A 665 16.03 41.36 21.06
C LEU A 665 14.86 41.06 20.10
N MET A 666 13.65 41.54 20.44
CA MET A 666 12.45 41.33 19.61
C MET A 666 12.35 42.24 18.38
N GLN A 667 13.20 43.25 18.26
CA GLN A 667 13.34 44.03 17.03
C GLN A 667 14.15 43.31 15.95
N CYS A 668 14.75 42.16 16.26
CA CYS A 668 15.50 41.36 15.30
C CYS A 668 15.46 39.87 15.65
N VAL A 669 14.41 39.17 15.24
CA VAL A 669 14.39 37.69 15.27
C VAL A 669 14.79 37.18 13.90
N VAL A 670 15.93 36.51 13.77
CA VAL A 670 16.44 35.96 12.51
C VAL A 670 16.16 34.47 12.44
N LEU A 671 15.51 34.03 11.35
CA LEU A 671 15.27 32.62 11.06
C LEU A 671 16.24 32.16 9.98
N SER A 672 16.98 31.07 10.25
CA SER A 672 17.93 30.47 9.31
C SER A 672 17.86 28.93 9.32
N GLY A 673 18.49 28.28 8.34
CA GLY A 673 18.55 26.83 8.22
C GLY A 673 17.60 26.26 7.15
N GLY A 674 17.76 24.98 6.82
CA GLY A 674 17.05 24.38 5.69
C GLY A 674 15.53 24.28 5.87
N SER A 675 15.08 24.04 7.10
CA SER A 675 13.64 23.89 7.39
C SER A 675 12.87 25.22 7.36
N THR A 676 13.56 26.37 7.30
CA THR A 676 12.89 27.67 7.15
C THR A 676 12.38 27.92 5.72
N LYS A 677 12.72 27.06 4.76
CA LYS A 677 12.20 27.10 3.38
C LYS A 677 10.71 26.77 3.32
N LEU A 678 10.18 26.05 4.32
CA LEU A 678 8.77 25.68 4.33
C LEU A 678 7.87 26.93 4.33
N PRO A 679 6.79 26.93 3.53
CA PRO A 679 5.89 28.07 3.45
C PRO A 679 5.27 28.43 4.80
N ASN A 680 4.85 29.69 4.93
CA ASN A 680 4.08 30.22 6.06
C ASN A 680 4.77 30.20 7.44
N LEU A 681 6.09 29.96 7.51
CA LEU A 681 6.83 30.02 8.76
C LEU A 681 6.75 31.40 9.43
N LEU A 682 6.90 32.50 8.67
CA LEU A 682 6.91 33.85 9.24
C LEU A 682 5.58 34.22 9.93
N PRO A 683 4.39 34.05 9.30
CA PRO A 683 3.11 34.19 10.00
C PRO A 683 2.97 33.29 11.23
N ARG A 684 3.31 32.00 11.12
CA ARG A 684 3.22 31.06 12.25
C ARG A 684 4.11 31.47 13.41
N MET A 685 5.35 31.87 13.14
CA MET A 685 6.29 32.35 14.16
C MET A 685 5.80 33.65 14.80
N ARG A 686 5.22 34.58 14.03
CA ARG A 686 4.61 35.80 14.58
C ARG A 686 3.45 35.47 15.52
N ASN A 687 2.54 34.58 15.12
CA ASN A 687 1.42 34.14 15.97
C ASN A 687 1.90 33.41 17.24
N THR A 688 3.04 32.73 17.16
CA THR A 688 3.64 32.03 18.30
C THR A 688 4.31 32.98 19.30
N LEU A 689 5.09 33.95 18.81
CA LEU A 689 5.89 34.83 19.67
C LEU A 689 5.09 36.02 20.19
N THR A 690 4.08 36.53 19.47
CA THR A 690 3.30 37.70 19.89
C THR A 690 2.66 37.53 21.29
N PRO A 691 2.03 36.39 21.62
CA PRO A 691 1.44 36.17 22.96
C PRO A 691 2.45 36.11 24.10
N VAL A 692 3.72 35.84 23.79
CA VAL A 692 4.82 35.79 24.78
C VAL A 692 5.29 37.20 25.16
N LEU A 693 4.94 38.21 24.37
CA LEU A 693 5.40 39.58 24.54
C LEU A 693 4.42 40.45 25.32
N PRO A 694 4.91 41.49 26.02
CA PRO A 694 4.05 42.52 26.57
C PRO A 694 3.16 43.15 25.49
N PHE A 695 1.95 43.55 25.88
CA PHE A 695 0.96 44.12 24.97
C PHE A 695 1.53 45.30 24.16
N ARG A 696 1.30 45.28 22.84
CA ARG A 696 1.77 46.29 21.85
C ARG A 696 3.29 46.37 21.62
N THR A 697 4.08 45.40 22.09
CA THR A 697 5.50 45.33 21.74
C THR A 697 5.66 45.03 20.24
N PRO A 698 6.40 45.84 19.47
CA PRO A 698 6.62 45.57 18.05
C PRO A 698 7.50 44.33 17.88
N LEU A 699 7.10 43.43 16.97
CA LEU A 699 7.82 42.20 16.64
C LEU A 699 8.30 42.20 15.18
N LYS A 700 9.61 42.14 15.00
CA LYS A 700 10.25 42.06 13.68
C LYS A 700 10.96 40.71 13.52
N ILE A 701 10.50 39.94 12.55
CA ILE A 701 11.05 38.64 12.21
C ILE A 701 11.60 38.74 10.79
N TYR A 702 12.82 38.24 10.61
CA TYR A 702 13.58 38.25 9.38
C TYR A 702 13.81 36.81 8.93
N GLY A 703 13.51 36.52 7.66
CA GLY A 703 14.01 35.32 6.99
C GLY A 703 15.32 35.61 6.26
N ALA A 704 15.62 34.81 5.24
CA ALA A 704 16.77 35.06 4.36
C ALA A 704 16.73 36.44 3.71
N LEU A 705 17.90 37.06 3.59
CA LEU A 705 18.04 38.38 2.96
C LEU A 705 17.79 38.28 1.44
N ASN A 706 17.21 39.34 0.87
CA ASN A 706 16.93 39.48 -0.56
C ASN A 706 16.14 38.32 -1.18
N ASN A 707 15.31 37.63 -0.37
CA ASN A 707 14.57 36.44 -0.78
C ASN A 707 15.47 35.34 -1.38
N ALA A 708 16.72 35.27 -0.93
CA ALA A 708 17.65 34.24 -1.35
C ALA A 708 17.39 32.91 -0.64
N ASP A 709 18.12 31.86 -1.03
CA ASP A 709 18.02 30.56 -0.39
C ASP A 709 18.49 30.61 1.08
N PRO A 710 17.61 30.36 2.08
CA PRO A 710 17.97 30.40 3.49
C PRO A 710 19.06 29.39 3.89
N ARG A 711 19.27 28.33 3.10
CA ARG A 711 20.34 27.35 3.33
C ARG A 711 21.74 27.97 3.22
N LEU A 712 21.88 29.04 2.44
CA LEU A 712 23.16 29.66 2.12
C LEU A 712 23.53 30.82 3.06
N GLU A 713 22.62 31.24 3.94
CA GLU A 713 22.82 32.41 4.81
C GLU A 713 24.01 32.23 5.77
N THR A 714 24.19 31.02 6.31
CA THR A 714 25.34 30.69 7.16
C THR A 714 26.66 30.85 6.40
N TRP A 715 26.76 30.21 5.23
CA TRP A 715 27.99 30.25 4.43
C TRP A 715 28.32 31.69 3.98
N ARG A 716 27.31 32.45 3.52
CA ARG A 716 27.49 33.85 3.12
C ARG A 716 27.91 34.74 4.28
N GLY A 717 27.32 34.56 5.46
CA GLY A 717 27.67 35.33 6.64
C GLY A 717 29.10 35.05 7.09
N MET A 718 29.50 33.79 7.04
CA MET A 718 30.88 33.38 7.29
C MET A 718 31.84 33.96 6.25
N ALA A 719 31.52 33.91 4.95
CA ALA A 719 32.34 34.48 3.88
C ALA A 719 32.51 36.00 4.00
N GLU A 720 31.42 36.74 4.25
CA GLU A 720 31.45 38.18 4.51
C GLU A 720 32.31 38.52 5.74
N TRP A 721 32.20 37.73 6.81
CA TRP A 721 32.95 37.95 8.05
C TRP A 721 34.43 37.57 7.95
N ALA A 722 34.74 36.49 7.23
CA ALA A 722 36.07 35.90 7.16
C ALA A 722 37.16 36.90 6.77
N SER A 723 36.85 37.83 5.87
CA SER A 723 37.80 38.83 5.35
C SER A 723 37.88 40.12 6.18
N THR A 724 37.08 40.25 7.25
CA THR A 724 37.08 41.43 8.13
C THR A 724 38.29 41.47 9.06
N SER A 725 38.57 42.61 9.69
CA SER A 725 39.62 42.72 10.71
C SER A 725 39.36 41.83 11.92
N GLU A 726 38.09 41.70 12.35
CA GLU A 726 37.68 40.75 13.40
C GLU A 726 37.94 39.32 12.95
N GLY A 727 37.53 38.97 11.73
CA GLY A 727 37.75 37.64 11.13
C GLY A 727 39.22 37.26 11.03
N LYS A 728 40.11 38.20 10.73
CA LYS A 728 41.57 37.98 10.74
C LYS A 728 42.12 37.80 12.15
N ALA A 729 41.68 38.61 13.11
CA ALA A 729 42.14 38.54 14.50
C ALA A 729 41.68 37.26 15.23
N ALA A 730 40.54 36.68 14.83
CA ALA A 730 39.96 35.48 15.44
C ALA A 730 40.62 34.16 15.02
N ARG A 731 41.58 34.18 14.09
CA ARG A 731 42.24 32.97 13.58
C ARG A 731 43.38 32.51 14.48
N VAL A 732 43.42 31.21 14.72
CA VAL A 732 44.54 30.52 15.36
C VAL A 732 45.58 30.24 14.29
N THR A 733 46.81 30.69 14.51
CA THR A 733 47.95 30.41 13.63
C THR A 733 48.55 29.03 13.94
N ARG A 734 49.32 28.45 13.01
CA ARG A 734 50.07 27.22 13.27
C ARG A 734 50.92 27.28 14.54
N ALA A 735 51.61 28.39 14.78
CA ALA A 735 52.46 28.55 15.96
C ALA A 735 51.65 28.56 17.27
N GLU A 736 50.47 29.19 17.27
CA GLU A 736 49.57 29.15 18.43
C GLU A 736 49.00 27.75 18.64
N TYR A 737 48.65 27.03 17.57
CA TYR A 737 48.22 25.63 17.66
C TYR A 737 49.32 24.74 18.27
N ASP A 738 50.57 24.88 17.82
CA ASP A 738 51.70 24.10 18.33
C ASP A 738 51.99 24.41 19.82
N GLU A 739 51.67 25.62 20.30
CA GLU A 739 51.86 26.04 21.70
C GLU A 739 50.69 25.64 22.62
N TYR A 740 49.44 25.86 22.19
CA TYR A 740 48.24 25.71 23.02
C TYR A 740 47.45 24.43 22.77
N GLY A 741 47.73 23.72 21.67
CA GLY A 741 47.07 22.46 21.28
C GLY A 741 45.74 22.65 20.52
N GLY A 742 45.16 21.54 20.07
CA GLY A 742 44.00 21.54 19.16
C GLY A 742 42.64 21.89 19.75
N GLU A 743 42.50 21.91 21.08
CA GLU A 743 41.24 22.31 21.72
C GLU A 743 41.07 23.83 21.78
N TRP A 744 42.20 24.55 21.75
CA TRP A 744 42.28 25.97 22.02
C TRP A 744 41.84 26.80 20.80
N VAL A 745 41.03 27.82 21.06
CA VAL A 745 40.57 28.80 20.08
C VAL A 745 40.54 30.18 20.69
N LYS A 746 40.66 31.21 19.84
CA LYS A 746 40.49 32.60 20.27
C LYS A 746 39.03 32.88 20.60
N GLU A 747 38.79 33.60 21.69
CA GLU A 747 37.44 34.04 22.02
C GLU A 747 37.02 35.21 21.11
N TYR A 748 35.84 35.10 20.49
CA TYR A 748 35.25 36.16 19.66
C TYR A 748 33.72 36.06 19.62
N ALA A 749 33.05 37.02 18.96
CA ALA A 749 31.60 37.20 19.05
C ALA A 749 30.74 36.05 18.49
N TRP A 750 31.27 35.30 17.51
CA TRP A 750 30.52 34.31 16.73
C TRP A 750 30.96 32.87 16.99
N GLY A 751 31.96 32.67 17.85
CA GLY A 751 32.48 31.36 18.24
C GLY A 751 31.80 30.80 19.50
N ASN A 752 32.17 29.56 19.85
CA ASN A 752 31.86 29.02 21.18
C ASN A 752 32.73 29.67 22.27
N ALA A 753 32.40 29.43 23.54
CA ALA A 753 33.28 29.78 24.64
C ALA A 753 34.63 29.07 24.48
N ALA A 754 35.72 29.83 24.60
CA ALA A 754 37.06 29.27 24.63
C ALA A 754 37.26 28.42 25.91
N PRO A 755 38.04 27.33 25.84
CA PRO A 755 38.30 26.44 26.97
C PRO A 755 39.05 27.11 28.13
#